data_AF-N9NC65-F1
#
_entry.id   AF-N9NC65-F1
#
_cell.length_a   1.000
_cell.length_b   1.000
_cell.length_c   1.000
_cell.angle_alpha   90.00
_cell.angle_beta   90.00
_cell.angle_gamma   90.00
#
_symmetry.space_group_name_H-M   'P 1'
#
loop_
_entity.id
_entity.type
_entity.pdbx_description
1 polymer ?
#
loop_
_entity_poly.entity_id
_entity_poly.type
_entity_poly.pdbx_seq_one_letter_code
_entity_poly.pdbx_strand_id
1 'polypeptide(L)'
;MNKVYKVVWNASLGIWVAVSELAKGKTKSHCSVEASCLQNQQLEDVSLSSVFNYKILSLAIFTVFTANFAFAGYEAGGGSTFANCTRTSTGSGAEGAGIAIANETSIACAPAVESLAIGANIAALGAQSTVVGNDVIASTTATQSVVIGSNFNTNPTTSNGKGGVAIGSGLSTIHKSPIADGQGSLALGSSGDGTAINGTIYNQQGPDAKAAYSAALMAGSQTATGADRSIAFGVDAKVAANTVDSIALGTTSATSANNTVAIGKNANANVLNSVALGAGSTTTAQAGNSFLTNVAPSATNGVVSVGTTSATRRIQNVADGAALTDAVNVAQLDKAYDDAHSRLATALGGGAAYDPATNAYTVPNYNVTTDPNAGTKTGNVNNVGAALSGLDTAVNKAIIFNANAGSSTNKLGSTLNITGGLAGTGSNANVKTVITGNTVDIQIADAPTFSGTVTAGNLATGGTLSVTGVSNLNGGANLNNQKITNLAAGTAPGDAVNFSQLTTTNNNVTTAQNTANTALTNANNAQTSANAAQSTANNALTEAQKGLNFRANAGATDKVSLGETITLADGTNTTATYDAATNTYKYNVVDAPTFTGTVTAGNLATGGTLSVTGVSNLNGGANLNNQKITNVAAGTASGDAVNFGQLTTTNNNVTTAQNAANAAQTSANAAQTTANSALTEAQKGLNFRANAGATDKVSLGETVTLADGTNTTVTYDAATNTYKYSVVDAPTFTGTVTAGNLATGGTLSVTGVSNLNGGANLNNQKITNVAAGTASGDAVNFGQLTTTNNNVTTAQTTANSALAEAQKGINFGDGSTSNNYALGETINVKGDSNINSVTTAGGVQLSLASDISVDSVTTGNSKLDNSGLVITGGPSITTAGSKLDNSGLVITGGPSITTTGINA
;
A
#
# COMPACT_ATOMS: atom_id res chain seq x y z
N MET A 1 44.44 22.42 -10.66
CA MET A 1 44.33 23.69 -9.91
C MET A 1 43.00 23.70 -9.17
N ASN A 2 42.96 23.31 -7.89
CA ASN A 2 41.71 23.37 -7.13
C ASN A 2 41.56 24.76 -6.50
N LYS A 3 40.47 25.45 -6.82
CA LYS A 3 40.05 26.66 -6.09
C LYS A 3 39.20 26.20 -4.92
N VAL A 4 39.74 26.30 -3.71
CA VAL A 4 38.99 26.03 -2.47
C VAL A 4 38.13 27.25 -2.13
N TYR A 5 36.89 26.99 -1.73
CA TYR A 5 35.91 27.99 -1.33
C TYR A 5 35.39 27.67 0.07
N LYS A 6 35.18 28.71 0.88
CA LYS A 6 34.58 28.61 2.21
C LYS A 6 33.21 29.27 2.23
N VAL A 7 32.28 28.70 3.00
CA VAL A 7 30.92 29.21 3.15
C VAL A 7 30.85 30.08 4.40
N VAL A 8 30.31 31.30 4.27
CA VAL A 8 30.19 32.27 5.38
C VAL A 8 28.85 32.99 5.34
N TRP A 9 28.34 33.34 6.53
CA TRP A 9 27.07 34.02 6.71
C TRP A 9 27.21 35.54 6.47
N ASN A 10 26.45 36.08 5.53
CA ASN A 10 26.40 37.52 5.30
C ASN A 10 25.25 38.16 6.09
N ALA A 11 25.57 38.75 7.24
CA ALA A 11 24.61 39.38 8.13
C ALA A 11 23.85 40.58 7.54
N SER A 12 24.29 41.15 6.40
CA SER A 12 23.56 42.20 5.69
C SER A 12 22.49 41.66 4.73
N LEU A 13 22.65 40.40 4.27
CA LEU A 13 21.79 39.76 3.27
C LEU A 13 20.98 38.57 3.80
N GLY A 14 21.24 38.12 5.04
CA GLY A 14 20.50 37.03 5.67
C GLY A 14 20.72 35.66 5.02
N ILE A 15 21.82 35.47 4.29
CA ILE A 15 22.12 34.23 3.54
C ILE A 15 23.57 33.78 3.70
N TRP A 16 23.78 32.48 3.49
CA TRP A 16 25.11 31.88 3.34
C TRP A 16 25.64 32.09 1.92
N VAL A 17 26.91 32.49 1.80
CA VAL A 17 27.59 32.70 0.51
C VAL A 17 28.96 32.05 0.49
N ALA A 18 29.33 31.46 -0.65
CA ALA A 18 30.64 30.86 -0.89
C ALA A 18 31.63 31.91 -1.40
N VAL A 19 32.80 32.00 -0.77
CA VAL A 19 33.87 32.94 -1.14
C VAL A 19 35.21 32.22 -1.27
N SER A 20 36.10 32.77 -2.08
CA SER A 20 37.47 32.26 -2.21
C SER A 20 38.17 32.26 -0.85
N GLU A 21 38.92 31.20 -0.57
CA GLU A 21 39.58 30.99 0.72
C GLU A 21 40.49 32.16 1.15
N LEU A 22 41.11 32.85 0.18
CA LEU A 22 41.96 34.03 0.34
C LEU A 22 41.24 35.30 0.86
N ALA A 23 39.90 35.31 0.91
CA ALA A 23 39.14 36.44 1.45
C ALA A 23 39.30 36.54 2.98
N LYS A 24 39.91 37.63 3.47
CA LYS A 24 40.06 37.91 4.91
C LYS A 24 38.71 38.27 5.54
N GLY A 25 38.15 37.35 6.34
CA GLY A 25 36.98 37.64 7.19
C GLY A 25 37.41 38.11 8.57
N LYS A 26 36.70 39.09 9.14
CA LYS A 26 36.86 39.45 10.57
C LYS A 26 36.18 38.39 11.44
N THR A 27 36.94 37.74 12.32
CA THR A 27 36.38 37.00 13.46
C THR A 27 35.89 37.98 14.54
N LYS A 28 34.92 37.55 15.35
CA LYS A 28 34.51 38.30 16.55
C LYS A 28 35.56 38.14 17.64
N SER A 29 35.97 39.23 18.28
CA SER A 29 36.85 39.19 19.45
C SER A 29 36.11 38.61 20.66
N HIS A 30 36.79 37.75 21.43
CA HIS A 30 36.48 37.60 22.85
C HIS A 30 36.77 38.91 23.57
N CYS A 31 36.05 39.18 24.67
CA CYS A 31 36.40 40.24 25.61
C CYS A 31 36.47 39.65 27.02
N SER A 32 37.67 39.64 27.59
CA SER A 32 37.90 39.31 28.99
C SER A 32 39.16 40.03 29.48
N VAL A 33 38.93 41.15 30.16
CA VAL A 33 39.81 41.79 31.15
C VAL A 33 41.08 42.54 30.65
N GLU A 34 41.25 43.73 31.23
CA GLU A 34 42.46 44.56 31.41
C GLU A 34 43.13 45.39 30.28
N ALA A 35 43.71 46.50 30.76
CA ALA A 35 44.80 47.33 30.23
C ALA A 35 44.67 48.02 28.85
N SER A 36 44.33 49.31 28.91
CA SER A 36 45.00 50.44 28.21
C SER A 36 45.42 50.34 26.73
N CYS A 37 44.90 51.25 25.89
CA CYS A 37 45.71 52.22 25.12
C CYS A 37 44.83 53.27 24.41
N LEU A 38 45.17 54.56 24.51
CA LEU A 38 44.83 55.57 23.49
C LEU A 38 45.95 56.61 23.32
N GLN A 39 46.82 56.35 22.36
CA GLN A 39 47.71 57.27 21.65
C GLN A 39 47.86 56.72 20.22
N ASN A 40 47.99 57.49 19.14
CA ASN A 40 47.87 58.94 18.91
C ASN A 40 47.68 59.13 17.38
N GLN A 41 47.82 60.36 16.88
CA GLN A 41 47.94 60.80 15.48
C GLN A 41 46.62 61.17 14.76
N GLN A 42 46.55 62.28 14.01
CA GLN A 42 47.61 63.24 13.62
C GLN A 42 47.04 64.65 13.36
N LEU A 43 47.87 65.69 13.62
CA LEU A 43 48.01 67.03 12.98
C LEU A 43 46.71 67.82 12.58
N GLU A 44 46.61 69.13 12.84
CA GLU A 44 47.55 70.17 12.39
C GLU A 44 47.83 71.27 13.43
N ASP A 45 48.64 72.26 13.01
CA ASP A 45 49.31 73.28 13.83
C ASP A 45 48.61 74.65 13.79
N VAL A 46 48.91 75.52 14.75
CA VAL A 46 49.20 76.97 14.61
C VAL A 46 49.04 77.71 15.95
N SER A 47 50.16 78.32 16.34
CA SER A 47 50.39 79.21 17.49
C SER A 47 49.50 80.48 17.54
N LEU A 48 49.11 80.90 18.75
CA LEU A 48 49.67 82.15 19.30
C LEU A 48 49.62 82.26 20.84
N SER A 49 50.54 83.06 21.38
CA SER A 49 50.75 83.30 22.80
C SER A 49 49.84 84.40 23.39
N SER A 50 49.52 84.30 24.68
CA SER A 50 49.68 85.41 25.65
C SER A 50 49.30 85.02 27.10
N VAL A 51 49.67 85.88 28.05
CA VAL A 51 49.28 85.90 29.49
C VAL A 51 49.76 84.74 30.38
N PHE A 52 51.06 84.78 30.61
CA PHE A 52 51.78 84.23 31.76
C PHE A 52 51.26 84.84 33.09
N ASN A 53 51.05 84.07 34.16
CA ASN A 53 51.36 84.54 35.53
C ASN A 53 51.80 83.39 36.47
N TYR A 54 52.72 83.69 37.39
CA TYR A 54 53.76 82.75 37.83
C TYR A 54 54.15 82.97 39.31
N LYS A 55 53.15 83.23 40.17
CA LYS A 55 53.36 83.45 41.62
C LYS A 55 52.59 82.43 42.47
N ILE A 56 53.25 81.31 42.77
CA ILE A 56 53.51 80.74 44.12
C ILE A 56 54.24 79.40 43.90
N LEU A 57 55.54 79.50 43.62
CA LEU A 57 56.49 78.39 43.61
C LEU A 57 57.40 78.58 44.84
N SER A 58 56.91 78.20 46.02
CA SER A 58 57.60 78.53 47.28
C SER A 58 57.28 77.65 48.50
N LEU A 59 56.60 76.50 48.34
CA LEU A 59 56.28 75.62 49.47
C LEU A 59 56.37 74.11 49.17
N ALA A 60 57.34 73.75 48.34
CA ALA A 60 57.82 72.37 48.18
C ALA A 60 59.35 72.40 48.04
N ILE A 61 60.01 71.33 48.49
CA ILE A 61 61.49 71.17 48.53
C ILE A 61 62.17 72.09 49.56
N PHE A 62 62.13 71.68 50.83
CA PHE A 62 63.36 71.57 51.64
C PHE A 62 63.20 70.45 52.70
N THR A 63 64.32 70.01 53.29
CA THR A 63 64.44 68.99 54.36
C THR A 63 63.79 67.62 54.11
N VAL A 64 64.51 66.77 53.38
CA VAL A 64 64.61 65.32 53.71
C VAL A 64 65.47 65.16 54.99
N PHE A 65 65.50 63.96 55.58
CA PHE A 65 66.31 63.50 56.73
C PHE A 65 65.73 63.70 58.15
N THR A 66 64.98 62.71 58.62
CA THR A 66 65.36 61.85 59.78
C THR A 66 64.39 60.67 59.90
N ALA A 67 64.82 59.56 60.50
CA ALA A 67 63.95 58.41 60.74
C ALA A 67 63.28 58.54 62.12
N ASN A 68 61.94 58.54 62.14
CA ASN A 68 61.13 58.34 63.34
C ASN A 68 59.85 57.60 62.97
N PHE A 69 59.34 56.79 63.90
CA PHE A 69 58.08 56.08 63.74
C PHE A 69 56.91 57.07 63.77
N ALA A 70 55.91 56.85 62.91
CA ALA A 70 54.70 57.66 62.89
C ALA A 70 53.81 57.34 64.11
N PHE A 71 54.06 58.02 65.22
CA PHE A 71 53.07 58.14 66.30
C PHE A 71 51.82 58.85 65.75
N ALA A 72 50.65 58.26 65.95
CA ALA A 72 49.39 58.98 65.78
C ALA A 72 49.28 60.09 66.84
N GLY A 73 48.72 61.24 66.46
CA GLY A 73 48.68 62.42 67.32
C GLY A 73 47.83 62.21 68.58
N TYR A 74 48.47 62.34 69.73
CA TYR A 74 47.81 62.69 71.00
C TYR A 74 47.77 64.22 71.10
N GLU A 75 46.59 64.80 71.31
CA GLU A 75 46.47 66.19 71.73
C GLU A 75 46.36 66.28 73.25
N ALA A 76 47.14 67.18 73.85
CA ALA A 76 47.16 67.44 75.29
C ALA A 76 45.96 68.30 75.75
N GLY A 77 44.74 67.84 75.46
CA GLY A 77 43.48 68.58 75.63
C GLY A 77 42.53 68.04 76.71
N GLY A 78 42.85 66.93 77.39
CA GLY A 78 42.06 66.45 78.53
C GLY A 78 40.80 65.63 78.21
N GLY A 79 40.57 65.27 76.94
CA GLY A 79 39.54 64.29 76.56
C GLY A 79 39.81 62.93 77.22
N SER A 80 39.09 62.61 78.29
CA SER A 80 39.46 61.53 79.21
C SER A 80 39.03 60.14 78.73
N THR A 81 39.90 59.15 78.94
CA THR A 81 39.44 57.79 79.28
C THR A 81 38.72 57.85 80.62
N PHE A 82 37.41 58.13 80.58
CA PHE A 82 36.58 58.24 81.79
C PHE A 82 36.75 57.01 82.69
N ALA A 83 36.70 57.21 84.01
CA ALA A 83 37.33 56.39 85.05
C ALA A 83 36.79 54.94 85.24
N ASN A 84 36.07 54.38 84.27
CA ASN A 84 35.50 53.04 84.27
C ASN A 84 36.01 52.12 83.13
N CYS A 85 36.83 52.63 82.20
CA CYS A 85 37.38 51.85 81.08
C CYS A 85 38.76 51.21 81.37
N THR A 86 39.01 50.83 82.62
CA THR A 86 40.28 50.22 83.07
C THR A 86 40.34 48.72 82.83
N ARG A 87 41.25 48.27 81.95
CA ARG A 87 41.75 46.89 82.00
C ARG A 87 42.60 46.71 83.26
N THR A 88 42.21 45.80 84.15
CA THR A 88 43.07 45.29 85.22
C THR A 88 44.14 44.36 84.61
N SER A 89 45.14 44.95 83.95
CA SER A 89 46.23 44.24 83.29
C SER A 89 47.28 43.74 84.29
N THR A 90 46.94 42.73 85.09
CA THR A 90 47.92 41.92 85.82
C THR A 90 48.76 41.15 84.81
N GLY A 91 50.00 41.59 84.59
CA GLY A 91 50.70 41.34 83.33
C GLY A 91 51.54 40.06 83.24
N SER A 92 51.56 39.48 82.05
CA SER A 92 52.71 38.72 81.52
C SER A 92 52.66 38.64 79.98
N GLY A 93 53.47 39.44 79.29
CA GLY A 93 53.90 39.21 77.90
C GLY A 93 52.87 39.18 76.75
N ALA A 94 51.57 39.37 77.00
CA ALA A 94 50.54 39.28 75.96
C ALA A 94 50.42 40.56 75.13
N GLU A 95 50.54 40.45 73.80
CA GLU A 95 50.13 41.51 72.88
C GLU A 95 48.63 41.78 73.04
N GLY A 96 48.26 43.06 73.12
CA GLY A 96 46.92 43.40 73.59
C GLY A 96 46.58 44.88 73.53
N ALA A 97 47.08 45.60 72.54
CA ALA A 97 46.65 46.97 72.27
C ALA A 97 45.18 46.98 71.84
N GLY A 98 44.33 47.64 72.61
CA GLY A 98 43.02 48.12 72.17
C GLY A 98 43.15 49.59 71.79
N ILE A 99 42.39 50.05 70.79
CA ILE A 99 42.40 51.43 70.30
C ILE A 99 41.07 52.07 70.66
N ALA A 100 41.08 53.16 71.43
CA ALA A 100 39.92 53.97 71.76
C ALA A 100 40.15 55.42 71.31
N ILE A 101 39.22 55.98 70.54
CA ILE A 101 39.25 57.35 70.01
C ILE A 101 37.90 58.00 70.31
N ALA A 102 37.90 59.13 71.01
CA ALA A 102 36.71 59.88 71.40
C ALA A 102 36.89 61.40 71.21
N ASN A 103 35.79 62.15 71.31
CA ASN A 103 35.82 63.60 71.51
C ASN A 103 35.88 63.94 73.01
N GLU A 104 36.14 65.21 73.36
CA GLU A 104 36.38 65.67 74.74
C GLU A 104 35.25 65.39 75.73
N THR A 105 34.02 65.19 75.26
CA THR A 105 32.81 65.09 76.11
C THR A 105 32.18 63.70 76.16
N SER A 106 32.76 62.71 75.47
CA SER A 106 32.14 61.39 75.25
C SER A 106 33.05 60.22 75.63
N ILE A 107 32.48 59.05 75.94
CA ILE A 107 33.25 57.88 76.38
C ILE A 107 33.48 56.89 75.21
N ALA A 108 34.72 56.47 74.96
CA ALA A 108 35.03 55.31 74.11
C ALA A 108 35.81 54.26 74.91
N CYS A 109 35.39 52.99 74.82
CA CYS A 109 35.92 51.89 75.62
C CYS A 109 36.39 50.74 74.71
N ALA A 110 37.68 50.37 74.78
CA ALA A 110 38.24 49.21 74.08
C ALA A 110 38.97 48.25 75.06
N PRO A 111 38.26 47.65 76.03
CA PRO A 111 38.89 46.85 77.10
C PRO A 111 39.30 45.43 76.67
N ALA A 112 38.96 44.97 75.47
CA ALA A 112 39.33 43.63 75.01
C ALA A 112 40.62 43.62 74.18
N VAL A 113 41.22 42.43 74.02
CA VAL A 113 42.40 42.21 73.17
C VAL A 113 42.06 42.57 71.72
N GLU A 114 42.92 43.35 71.07
CA GLU A 114 42.79 43.77 69.65
C GLU A 114 41.44 44.44 69.31
N SER A 115 40.80 45.08 70.29
CA SER A 115 39.52 45.78 70.09
C SER A 115 39.70 47.23 69.64
N LEU A 116 38.79 47.72 68.80
CA LEU A 116 38.79 49.06 68.23
C LEU A 116 37.47 49.77 68.53
N ALA A 117 37.54 50.98 69.09
CA ALA A 117 36.39 51.84 69.39
C ALA A 117 36.66 53.28 68.90
N ILE A 118 35.90 53.76 67.91
CA ILE A 118 36.02 55.13 67.37
C ILE A 118 34.68 55.88 67.46
N GLY A 119 34.60 56.91 68.30
CA GLY A 119 33.43 57.79 68.40
C GLY A 119 33.00 58.10 69.83
N ALA A 120 31.69 58.14 70.07
CA ALA A 120 31.09 58.71 71.28
C ALA A 120 30.12 57.75 71.97
N ASN A 121 30.27 57.58 73.28
CA ASN A 121 29.47 56.68 74.13
C ASN A 121 29.45 55.23 73.61
N ILE A 122 30.64 54.70 73.29
CA ILE A 122 30.79 53.38 72.67
C ILE A 122 31.63 52.41 73.49
N ALA A 123 31.37 51.11 73.33
CA ALA A 123 32.16 50.05 73.95
C ALA A 123 32.38 48.84 73.02
N ALA A 124 33.65 48.50 72.79
CA ALA A 124 34.12 47.32 72.07
C ALA A 124 34.56 46.23 73.07
N LEU A 125 33.58 45.53 73.67
CA LEU A 125 33.84 44.60 74.77
C LEU A 125 34.30 43.19 74.33
N GLY A 126 34.18 42.86 73.05
CA GLY A 126 34.61 41.59 72.47
C GLY A 126 36.05 41.63 71.94
N ALA A 127 36.81 40.55 72.11
CA ALA A 127 38.16 40.46 71.52
C ALA A 127 38.10 40.53 69.98
N GLN A 128 39.04 41.26 69.36
CA GLN A 128 39.08 41.51 67.91
C GLN A 128 37.81 42.21 67.36
N SER A 129 37.00 42.86 68.21
CA SER A 129 35.81 43.61 67.77
C SER A 129 36.14 45.03 67.31
N THR A 130 35.42 45.51 66.30
CA THR A 130 35.48 46.90 65.81
C THR A 130 34.15 47.59 66.03
N VAL A 131 34.15 48.73 66.70
CA VAL A 131 32.97 49.55 67.02
C VAL A 131 33.19 51.00 66.56
N VAL A 132 32.29 51.55 65.76
CA VAL A 132 32.40 52.91 65.22
C VAL A 132 31.07 53.66 65.29
N GLY A 133 31.08 54.88 65.82
CA GLY A 133 29.97 55.84 65.75
C GLY A 133 29.49 56.37 67.11
N ASN A 134 28.17 56.45 67.34
CA ASN A 134 27.59 57.16 68.48
C ASN A 134 26.51 56.35 69.23
N ASP A 135 26.68 56.17 70.54
CA ASP A 135 25.80 55.39 71.43
C ASP A 135 25.62 53.93 70.96
N VAL A 136 26.72 53.18 70.85
CA VAL A 136 26.83 51.85 70.20
C VAL A 136 27.67 50.86 71.02
N ILE A 137 27.23 49.61 71.18
CA ILE A 137 27.88 48.64 72.09
C ILE A 137 28.04 47.25 71.43
N ALA A 138 29.28 46.74 71.37
CA ALA A 138 29.55 45.32 71.15
C ALA A 138 29.71 44.60 72.49
N SER A 139 29.09 43.43 72.63
CA SER A 139 29.09 42.64 73.87
C SER A 139 30.40 41.89 74.12
N THR A 140 30.63 41.44 75.36
CA THR A 140 31.79 40.59 75.72
C THR A 140 31.81 39.26 74.97
N THR A 141 30.66 38.77 74.52
CA THR A 141 30.54 37.57 73.67
C THR A 141 30.88 37.82 72.20
N ALA A 142 30.89 39.08 71.76
CA ALA A 142 30.95 39.50 70.37
C ALA A 142 32.39 39.50 69.80
N THR A 143 33.11 38.40 69.99
CA THR A 143 34.46 38.22 69.44
C THR A 143 34.46 38.35 67.92
N GLN A 144 35.40 39.09 67.33
CA GLN A 144 35.49 39.38 65.89
C GLN A 144 34.24 40.09 65.29
N SER A 145 33.42 40.76 66.10
CA SER A 145 32.26 41.52 65.62
C SER A 145 32.62 42.86 64.98
N VAL A 146 31.81 43.33 64.04
CA VAL A 146 31.88 44.68 63.47
C VAL A 146 30.57 45.40 63.73
N VAL A 147 30.61 46.54 64.42
CA VAL A 147 29.43 47.32 64.79
C VAL A 147 29.62 48.77 64.36
N ILE A 148 28.79 49.27 63.44
CA ILE A 148 28.92 50.63 62.90
C ILE A 148 27.55 51.30 62.90
N GLY A 149 27.39 52.41 63.60
CA GLY A 149 26.08 53.05 63.69
C GLY A 149 26.03 54.37 64.45
N SER A 150 24.90 55.05 64.32
CA SER A 150 24.53 56.15 65.20
C SER A 150 23.15 55.87 65.80
N ASN A 151 22.99 56.17 67.08
CA ASN A 151 21.79 55.85 67.82
C ASN A 151 21.38 57.08 68.63
N PHE A 152 20.07 57.26 68.80
CA PHE A 152 19.48 58.40 69.51
C PHE A 152 18.94 58.05 70.91
N ASN A 153 18.80 56.77 71.32
CA ASN A 153 18.44 56.43 72.71
C ASN A 153 18.78 54.99 73.19
N THR A 154 18.09 54.51 74.22
CA THR A 154 18.20 53.23 74.95
C THR A 154 18.45 51.90 74.20
N ASN A 155 18.37 51.82 72.87
CA ASN A 155 18.55 50.56 72.13
C ASN A 155 19.65 50.69 71.04
N PRO A 156 20.94 50.60 71.45
CA PRO A 156 22.11 50.74 70.57
C PRO A 156 22.13 49.76 69.39
N THR A 157 22.95 50.08 68.39
CA THR A 157 23.39 49.09 67.39
C THR A 157 24.27 48.09 68.14
N THR A 158 23.93 46.80 68.09
CA THR A 158 24.62 45.77 68.87
C THR A 158 25.00 44.54 68.05
N SER A 159 26.14 43.97 68.40
CA SER A 159 26.47 42.59 68.08
C SER A 159 26.70 41.83 69.38
N ASN A 160 26.06 40.68 69.52
CA ASN A 160 26.35 39.68 70.57
C ASN A 160 27.01 38.44 69.97
N GLY A 161 26.87 38.22 68.65
CA GLY A 161 27.38 37.05 67.95
C GLY A 161 28.88 37.12 67.67
N LYS A 162 29.58 36.00 67.85
CA LYS A 162 30.95 35.84 67.35
C LYS A 162 30.96 36.01 65.82
N GLY A 163 31.76 36.93 65.30
CA GLY A 163 31.78 37.30 63.89
C GLY A 163 30.52 38.04 63.40
N GLY A 164 29.66 38.51 64.31
CA GLY A 164 28.41 39.20 63.94
C GLY A 164 28.65 40.64 63.51
N VAL A 165 28.06 41.03 62.38
CA VAL A 165 28.19 42.36 61.76
C VAL A 165 26.87 43.12 61.89
N ALA A 166 26.85 44.25 62.60
CA ALA A 166 25.67 45.10 62.78
C ALA A 166 25.95 46.53 62.29
N ILE A 167 25.31 46.95 61.21
CA ILE A 167 25.58 48.23 60.53
C ILE A 167 24.29 49.00 60.27
N GLY A 168 24.19 50.21 60.82
CA GLY A 168 23.05 51.11 60.64
C GLY A 168 22.65 51.83 61.92
N SER A 169 21.60 52.65 61.84
CA SER A 169 21.23 53.63 62.87
C SER A 169 19.82 53.46 63.42
N GLY A 170 19.64 53.77 64.71
CA GLY A 170 18.32 53.87 65.36
C GLY A 170 17.75 55.28 65.19
N LEU A 171 16.84 55.48 64.23
CA LEU A 171 16.37 56.80 63.80
C LEU A 171 15.22 57.40 64.63
N SER A 172 14.68 56.66 65.61
CA SER A 172 13.55 57.10 66.44
C SER A 172 13.60 56.50 67.83
N THR A 173 13.13 57.24 68.83
CA THR A 173 13.21 56.89 70.26
C THR A 173 12.35 55.70 70.70
N ILE A 174 11.54 55.14 69.79
CA ILE A 174 10.74 53.93 70.03
C ILE A 174 11.24 52.70 69.24
N HIS A 175 12.30 52.84 68.45
CA HIS A 175 12.86 51.76 67.64
C HIS A 175 14.28 51.40 68.04
N LYS A 176 14.57 50.10 68.04
CA LYS A 176 15.92 49.56 68.19
C LYS A 176 16.74 49.83 66.94
N SER A 177 18.03 50.03 67.12
CA SER A 177 19.02 49.97 66.04
C SER A 177 19.27 48.50 65.60
N PRO A 178 20.14 48.21 64.62
CA PRO A 178 20.43 46.84 64.18
C PRO A 178 21.01 45.92 65.25
N ILE A 179 20.66 44.63 65.19
CA ILE A 179 21.06 43.60 66.14
C ILE A 179 21.63 42.39 65.41
N ALA A 180 22.90 42.05 65.65
CA ALA A 180 23.57 40.84 65.16
C ALA A 180 23.88 39.89 66.33
N ASP A 181 22.86 39.13 66.77
CA ASP A 181 22.99 38.21 67.91
C ASP A 181 23.55 36.83 67.51
N GLY A 182 23.30 36.40 66.27
CA GLY A 182 23.74 35.09 65.78
C GLY A 182 25.24 35.01 65.49
N GLN A 183 25.86 33.84 65.66
CA GLN A 183 27.25 33.61 65.23
C GLN A 183 27.37 33.83 63.72
N GLY A 184 28.28 34.68 63.27
CA GLY A 184 28.46 35.01 61.85
C GLY A 184 27.21 35.65 61.20
N SER A 185 26.37 36.32 62.00
CA SER A 185 25.17 36.99 61.50
C SER A 185 25.46 38.37 60.91
N LEU A 186 24.58 38.85 60.03
CA LEU A 186 24.66 40.17 59.39
C LEU A 186 23.34 40.93 59.56
N ALA A 187 23.35 42.05 60.28
CA ALA A 187 22.25 43.00 60.37
C ALA A 187 22.64 44.32 59.69
N LEU A 188 22.01 44.69 58.58
CA LEU A 188 22.40 45.87 57.77
C LEU A 188 21.19 46.73 57.35
N GLY A 189 21.18 47.99 57.77
CA GLY A 189 20.15 49.00 57.49
C GLY A 189 19.75 49.76 58.74
N SER A 190 19.07 50.90 58.60
CA SER A 190 18.58 51.67 59.76
C SER A 190 17.17 51.24 60.19
N SER A 191 16.74 51.65 61.38
CA SER A 191 15.35 51.55 61.82
C SER A 191 14.47 52.59 61.11
N GLY A 192 13.14 52.48 61.28
CA GLY A 192 12.21 53.52 60.85
C GLY A 192 12.33 54.80 61.69
N ASP A 193 12.14 55.95 61.03
CA ASP A 193 12.11 57.29 61.63
C ASP A 193 10.69 57.78 61.97
N GLY A 194 9.65 57.02 61.59
CA GLY A 194 8.25 57.41 61.74
C GLY A 194 7.73 58.34 60.64
N THR A 195 8.50 58.63 59.59
CA THR A 195 8.02 59.43 58.45
C THR A 195 7.05 58.65 57.56
N ALA A 196 6.17 59.40 56.89
CA ALA A 196 5.21 58.86 55.93
C ALA A 196 5.72 59.01 54.49
N ILE A 197 6.16 57.91 53.87
CA ILE A 197 6.56 57.88 52.46
C ILE A 197 5.42 57.26 51.66
N ASN A 198 4.86 58.00 50.70
CA ASN A 198 3.72 57.59 49.87
C ASN A 198 2.52 57.05 50.70
N GLY A 199 2.25 57.67 51.86
CA GLY A 199 1.16 57.27 52.78
C GLY A 199 1.46 56.06 53.67
N THR A 200 2.63 55.43 53.54
CA THR A 200 3.09 54.37 54.47
C THR A 200 3.98 54.98 55.54
N ILE A 201 3.62 54.81 56.83
CA ILE A 201 4.45 55.25 57.96
C ILE A 201 5.50 54.17 58.24
N TYR A 202 6.78 54.54 58.23
CA TYR A 202 7.88 53.60 58.48
C TYR A 202 8.23 53.59 59.96
N ASN A 203 7.52 52.76 60.72
CA ASN A 203 7.60 52.65 62.18
C ASN A 203 8.21 51.29 62.63
N GLN A 204 9.27 50.88 61.93
CA GLN A 204 9.85 49.54 62.05
C GLN A 204 11.14 49.57 62.88
N GLN A 205 11.47 48.43 63.50
CA GLN A 205 12.74 48.22 64.20
C GLN A 205 13.94 48.27 63.24
N GLY A 206 15.17 48.29 63.74
CA GLY A 206 16.34 47.92 62.95
C GLY A 206 16.30 46.43 62.56
N PRO A 207 17.07 46.01 61.54
CA PRO A 207 17.26 44.60 61.20
C PRO A 207 17.76 43.76 62.40
N ASP A 208 17.16 42.58 62.59
CA ASP A 208 17.34 41.72 63.76
C ASP A 208 17.78 40.30 63.35
N ALA A 209 19.10 40.09 63.29
CA ALA A 209 19.73 38.84 62.84
C ALA A 209 20.12 37.96 64.03
N LYS A 210 19.18 37.11 64.51
CA LYS A 210 19.37 36.29 65.72
C LYS A 210 19.88 34.87 65.49
N ALA A 211 19.84 34.38 64.27
CA ALA A 211 20.23 33.00 63.95
C ALA A 211 21.67 32.88 63.44
N ALA A 212 22.28 31.71 63.61
CA ALA A 212 23.66 31.47 63.19
C ALA A 212 23.77 31.50 61.65
N TYR A 213 24.83 32.15 61.15
CA TYR A 213 25.15 32.33 59.73
C TYR A 213 23.99 32.94 58.93
N SER A 214 23.19 33.80 59.55
CA SER A 214 21.96 34.37 58.98
C SER A 214 22.07 35.88 58.75
N ALA A 215 21.25 36.42 57.85
CA ALA A 215 21.30 37.83 57.47
C ALA A 215 19.92 38.50 57.52
N ALA A 216 19.83 39.68 58.17
CA ALA A 216 18.66 40.56 58.18
C ALA A 216 19.05 41.91 57.55
N LEU A 217 18.42 42.27 56.43
CA LEU A 217 18.73 43.48 55.67
C LEU A 217 17.47 44.36 55.48
N MET A 218 17.63 45.66 55.77
CA MET A 218 16.60 46.71 55.84
C MET A 218 15.74 46.68 57.13
N ALA A 219 15.08 47.81 57.42
CA ALA A 219 14.27 48.04 58.62
C ALA A 219 13.22 46.94 58.85
N GLY A 220 13.06 46.47 60.09
CA GLY A 220 12.08 45.46 60.50
C GLY A 220 12.36 44.04 60.01
N SER A 221 13.39 43.83 59.17
CA SER A 221 13.75 42.49 58.74
C SER A 221 14.28 41.65 59.91
N GLN A 222 13.98 40.35 59.93
CA GLN A 222 14.31 39.49 61.07
C GLN A 222 14.63 38.05 60.64
N THR A 223 15.75 37.52 61.13
CA THR A 223 16.00 36.07 61.20
C THR A 223 15.91 35.65 62.66
N ALA A 224 14.75 35.11 63.06
CA ALA A 224 14.48 34.79 64.46
C ALA A 224 15.34 33.61 64.96
N THR A 225 15.50 33.47 66.28
CA THR A 225 16.36 32.43 66.89
C THR A 225 16.08 31.03 66.32
N GLY A 226 17.15 30.32 65.92
CA GLY A 226 17.08 29.01 65.26
C GLY A 226 16.81 29.04 63.75
N ALA A 227 16.63 30.21 63.13
CA ALA A 227 16.55 30.38 61.68
C ALA A 227 17.93 30.26 60.98
N ASP A 228 18.71 29.25 61.32
CA ASP A 228 20.13 29.20 60.95
C ASP A 228 20.32 29.10 59.43
N ARG A 229 21.41 29.70 58.93
CA ARG A 229 21.77 29.79 57.50
C ARG A 229 20.74 30.50 56.61
N SER A 230 19.89 31.34 57.19
CA SER A 230 18.75 31.96 56.50
C SER A 230 18.92 33.45 56.18
N ILE A 231 18.15 33.98 55.23
CA ILE A 231 18.21 35.38 54.78
C ILE A 231 16.83 36.04 54.85
N ALA A 232 16.75 37.19 55.50
CA ALA A 232 15.64 38.13 55.44
C ALA A 232 16.12 39.44 54.77
N PHE A 233 15.55 39.80 53.62
CA PHE A 233 15.93 41.01 52.88
C PHE A 233 14.71 41.82 52.46
N GLY A 234 14.66 43.09 52.88
CA GLY A 234 13.56 44.02 52.59
C GLY A 234 12.77 44.35 53.85
N VAL A 235 12.03 45.46 53.80
CA VAL A 235 11.34 46.00 54.99
C VAL A 235 10.34 44.99 55.55
N ASP A 236 10.45 44.63 56.83
CA ASP A 236 9.65 43.59 57.50
C ASP A 236 9.75 42.18 56.87
N ALA A 237 10.80 41.87 56.11
CA ALA A 237 11.06 40.50 55.65
C ALA A 237 11.40 39.60 56.85
N LYS A 238 10.79 38.42 56.98
CA LYS A 238 10.90 37.60 58.19
C LYS A 238 11.13 36.11 57.93
N VAL A 239 12.18 35.58 58.53
CA VAL A 239 12.37 34.14 58.73
C VAL A 239 11.97 33.78 60.16
N ALA A 240 11.04 32.85 60.32
CA ALA A 240 10.47 32.47 61.61
C ALA A 240 11.43 31.66 62.49
N ALA A 241 11.12 31.57 63.79
CA ALA A 241 11.95 30.85 64.75
C ALA A 241 12.07 29.36 64.39
N ASN A 242 13.27 28.81 64.52
CA ASN A 242 13.62 27.44 64.12
C ASN A 242 13.44 27.09 62.64
N THR A 243 13.28 28.08 61.73
CA THR A 243 13.14 27.80 60.28
C THR A 243 14.47 27.97 59.55
N VAL A 244 15.19 26.85 59.41
CA VAL A 244 16.56 26.82 58.84
C VAL A 244 16.56 26.90 57.32
N ASP A 245 17.72 27.28 56.75
CA ASP A 245 18.03 27.22 55.31
C ASP A 245 17.02 27.98 54.42
N SER A 246 16.43 29.08 54.93
CA SER A 246 15.27 29.73 54.32
C SER A 246 15.53 31.17 53.88
N ILE A 247 14.80 31.66 52.88
CA ILE A 247 15.00 32.98 52.25
C ILE A 247 13.67 33.73 52.16
N ALA A 248 13.58 34.89 52.81
CA ALA A 248 12.50 35.87 52.66
C ALA A 248 13.03 37.12 51.94
N LEU A 249 12.62 37.32 50.69
CA LEU A 249 13.07 38.40 49.81
C LEU A 249 11.91 39.29 49.37
N GLY A 250 11.82 40.48 49.96
CA GLY A 250 10.82 41.50 49.63
C GLY A 250 10.07 42.03 50.86
N THR A 251 9.39 43.16 50.68
CA THR A 251 8.67 43.84 51.79
C THR A 251 7.62 42.92 52.41
N THR A 252 7.63 42.73 53.72
CA THR A 252 6.69 41.84 54.43
C THR A 252 6.68 40.38 53.91
N SER A 253 7.73 39.93 53.21
CA SER A 253 7.89 38.52 52.82
C SER A 253 8.17 37.66 54.05
N ALA A 254 7.70 36.42 54.06
CA ALA A 254 7.77 35.55 55.22
C ALA A 254 8.12 34.10 54.86
N THR A 255 8.95 33.47 55.69
CA THR A 255 9.15 32.02 55.70
C THR A 255 8.80 31.44 57.07
N SER A 256 8.12 30.30 57.09
CA SER A 256 7.63 29.65 58.31
C SER A 256 7.75 28.11 58.31
N ALA A 257 8.53 27.55 57.37
CA ALA A 257 9.00 26.16 57.37
C ALA A 257 10.45 26.08 56.88
N ASN A 258 11.14 24.97 57.16
CA ASN A 258 12.55 24.75 56.77
C ASN A 258 12.73 24.68 55.25
N ASN A 259 13.90 25.12 54.77
CA ASN A 259 14.30 25.06 53.36
C ASN A 259 13.25 25.69 52.44
N THR A 260 12.80 26.91 52.77
CA THR A 260 11.75 27.62 52.01
C THR A 260 12.22 28.94 51.43
N VAL A 261 11.60 29.35 50.32
CA VAL A 261 11.97 30.58 49.59
C VAL A 261 10.73 31.40 49.28
N ALA A 262 10.58 32.57 49.90
CA ALA A 262 9.54 33.55 49.63
C ALA A 262 10.12 34.76 48.88
N ILE A 263 9.67 35.01 47.65
CA ILE A 263 10.16 36.08 46.78
C ILE A 263 9.00 36.97 46.34
N GLY A 264 8.93 38.18 46.87
CA GLY A 264 7.93 39.20 46.52
C GLY A 264 7.26 39.83 47.75
N LYS A 265 6.67 41.02 47.58
CA LYS A 265 5.97 41.71 48.67
C LYS A 265 4.84 40.83 49.24
N ASN A 266 4.80 40.61 50.54
CA ASN A 266 3.83 39.73 51.21
C ASN A 266 3.86 38.26 50.74
N ALA A 267 4.92 37.77 50.09
CA ALA A 267 5.04 36.34 49.75
C ALA A 267 5.26 35.51 51.03
N ASN A 268 4.60 34.36 51.16
CA ASN A 268 4.62 33.52 52.37
C ASN A 268 4.90 32.04 52.04
N ALA A 269 6.10 31.56 52.36
CA ALA A 269 6.46 30.15 52.21
C ALA A 269 6.40 29.44 53.58
N ASN A 270 5.34 28.66 53.77
CA ASN A 270 4.91 28.02 55.02
C ASN A 270 4.82 26.49 54.93
N VAL A 271 5.35 25.90 53.85
CA VAL A 271 5.38 24.45 53.60
C VAL A 271 6.83 24.03 53.38
N LEU A 272 7.27 22.93 53.99
CA LEU A 272 8.62 22.37 53.84
C LEU A 272 9.07 22.30 52.37
N ASN A 273 10.35 22.60 52.09
CA ASN A 273 10.97 22.47 50.76
C ASN A 273 10.26 23.26 49.64
N SER A 274 9.54 24.35 49.96
CA SER A 274 8.63 25.03 49.03
C SER A 274 8.99 26.49 48.73
N VAL A 275 8.54 26.97 47.57
CA VAL A 275 8.79 28.33 47.05
C VAL A 275 7.47 29.10 46.90
N ALA A 276 7.39 30.30 47.48
CA ALA A 276 6.34 31.28 47.21
C ALA A 276 6.89 32.38 46.30
N LEU A 277 6.48 32.39 45.03
CA LEU A 277 7.03 33.28 44.00
C LEU A 277 5.99 34.32 43.54
N GLY A 278 6.33 35.60 43.68
CA GLY A 278 5.46 36.74 43.36
C GLY A 278 4.76 37.32 44.60
N ALA A 279 4.32 38.58 44.50
CA ALA A 279 3.73 39.30 45.62
C ALA A 279 2.42 38.64 46.11
N GLY A 280 2.26 38.44 47.42
CA GLY A 280 1.11 37.79 48.03
C GLY A 280 0.97 36.29 47.72
N SER A 281 1.93 35.66 47.04
CA SER A 281 1.91 34.22 46.81
C SER A 281 2.07 33.47 48.13
N THR A 282 1.29 32.41 48.33
CA THR A 282 1.37 31.57 49.54
C THR A 282 1.52 30.11 49.13
N THR A 283 2.43 29.36 49.76
CA THR A 283 2.53 27.91 49.54
C THR A 283 1.36 27.15 50.17
N THR A 284 1.07 25.95 49.69
CA THR A 284 0.05 25.07 50.29
C THR A 284 0.49 23.63 50.06
N ALA A 285 0.32 22.76 51.07
CA ALA A 285 0.78 21.38 50.99
C ALA A 285 0.06 20.63 49.85
N GLN A 286 0.75 19.70 49.20
CA GLN A 286 0.15 18.83 48.19
C GLN A 286 -0.99 18.01 48.83
N ALA A 287 -2.17 18.02 48.23
CA ALA A 287 -3.37 17.38 48.77
C ALA A 287 -4.20 16.74 47.65
N GLY A 288 -4.67 15.51 47.89
CA GLY A 288 -5.25 14.66 46.85
C GLY A 288 -4.22 14.12 45.87
N ASN A 289 -4.64 13.16 45.04
CA ASN A 289 -3.78 12.58 43.99
C ASN A 289 -3.78 13.47 42.74
N SER A 290 -2.68 13.43 41.98
CA SER A 290 -2.53 14.11 40.71
C SER A 290 -3.65 13.76 39.72
N PHE A 291 -4.23 14.77 39.08
CA PHE A 291 -5.32 14.62 38.12
C PHE A 291 -4.87 13.77 36.91
N LEU A 292 -5.77 12.88 36.43
CA LEU A 292 -5.55 11.84 35.42
C LEU A 292 -4.49 10.76 35.76
N THR A 293 -3.31 11.12 36.24
CA THR A 293 -2.21 10.17 36.51
C THR A 293 -2.38 9.41 37.83
N ASN A 294 -3.24 9.89 38.74
CA ASN A 294 -3.55 9.30 40.04
C ASN A 294 -2.33 9.07 40.96
N VAL A 295 -1.24 9.81 40.75
CA VAL A 295 -0.04 9.75 41.57
C VAL A 295 -0.30 10.42 42.92
N ALA A 296 0.07 9.75 44.02
CA ALA A 296 -0.10 10.27 45.38
C ALA A 296 0.78 11.52 45.64
N PRO A 297 0.33 12.46 46.49
CA PRO A 297 1.09 13.66 46.82
C PRO A 297 2.35 13.34 47.64
N SER A 298 3.46 14.03 47.38
CA SER A 298 4.67 13.90 48.19
C SER A 298 4.66 14.89 49.34
N ALA A 299 4.77 14.37 50.57
CA ALA A 299 4.93 15.16 51.79
C ALA A 299 6.31 15.84 51.90
N THR A 300 7.29 15.47 51.06
CA THR A 300 8.68 15.94 51.16
C THR A 300 9.17 16.74 49.95
N ASN A 301 8.48 16.71 48.80
CA ASN A 301 8.96 17.41 47.59
C ASN A 301 8.68 18.94 47.62
N GLY A 302 7.77 19.41 48.47
CA GLY A 302 7.33 20.80 48.50
C GLY A 302 6.50 21.21 47.26
N VAL A 303 6.29 22.51 47.08
CA VAL A 303 5.58 23.11 45.93
C VAL A 303 6.23 24.43 45.49
N VAL A 304 6.07 24.80 44.21
CA VAL A 304 6.30 26.18 43.74
C VAL A 304 4.95 26.86 43.54
N SER A 305 4.57 27.73 44.47
CA SER A 305 3.33 28.51 44.40
C SER A 305 3.58 29.87 43.75
N VAL A 306 2.88 30.15 42.66
CA VAL A 306 2.93 31.44 41.93
C VAL A 306 1.77 32.39 42.30
N GLY A 307 1.01 32.11 43.37
CA GLY A 307 -0.14 32.93 43.77
C GLY A 307 -0.92 32.38 44.96
N THR A 308 -2.24 32.51 44.93
CA THR A 308 -3.19 31.87 45.86
C THR A 308 -4.39 31.33 45.08
N THR A 309 -5.31 30.62 45.75
CA THR A 309 -6.57 30.15 45.15
C THR A 309 -7.48 31.28 44.63
N SER A 310 -7.38 32.49 45.20
CA SER A 310 -8.13 33.68 44.78
C SER A 310 -7.32 34.64 43.90
N ALA A 311 -5.99 34.46 43.81
CA ALA A 311 -5.08 35.30 43.04
C ALA A 311 -4.04 34.43 42.31
N THR A 312 -4.51 33.69 41.29
CA THR A 312 -3.67 32.87 40.41
C THR A 312 -2.89 33.73 39.41
N ARG A 313 -1.86 33.16 38.77
CA ARG A 313 -1.06 33.84 37.74
C ARG A 313 -0.88 32.97 36.50
N ARG A 314 -0.89 33.60 35.32
CA ARG A 314 -0.49 32.95 34.07
C ARG A 314 1.04 32.84 34.03
N ILE A 315 1.55 31.61 33.98
CA ILE A 315 2.95 31.34 33.62
C ILE A 315 3.01 31.46 32.09
N GLN A 316 3.88 32.35 31.57
CA GLN A 316 3.97 32.66 30.14
C GLN A 316 5.35 32.26 29.61
N ASN A 317 5.45 32.11 28.29
CA ASN A 317 6.68 31.71 27.58
C ASN A 317 7.21 30.32 27.99
N VAL A 318 6.30 29.41 28.35
CA VAL A 318 6.59 28.00 28.60
C VAL A 318 6.71 27.29 27.25
N ALA A 319 7.92 26.81 26.92
CA ALA A 319 8.15 25.97 25.75
C ALA A 319 7.50 24.58 25.94
N ASP A 320 7.30 23.86 24.84
CA ASP A 320 6.73 22.52 24.84
C ASP A 320 7.53 21.57 25.75
N GLY A 321 6.85 20.93 26.70
CA GLY A 321 7.45 19.92 27.57
C GLY A 321 7.84 18.65 26.80
N ALA A 322 9.02 18.11 27.08
CA ALA A 322 9.60 16.97 26.38
C ALA A 322 9.67 15.70 27.25
N ALA A 323 9.79 15.86 28.57
CA ALA A 323 9.72 14.79 29.56
C ALA A 323 8.36 14.77 30.28
N LEU A 324 8.02 13.62 30.90
CA LEU A 324 6.74 13.40 31.60
C LEU A 324 6.51 14.30 32.83
N THR A 325 7.54 15.04 33.27
CA THR A 325 7.52 15.96 34.42
C THR A 325 7.62 17.43 34.01
N ASP A 326 7.69 17.74 32.71
CA ASP A 326 7.78 19.11 32.22
C ASP A 326 6.40 19.79 32.26
N ALA A 327 6.39 21.13 32.30
CA ALA A 327 5.16 21.90 32.27
C ALA A 327 4.54 21.89 30.86
N VAL A 328 3.35 21.31 30.73
CA VAL A 328 2.58 21.32 29.47
C VAL A 328 2.06 22.73 29.17
N ASN A 329 2.30 23.23 27.97
CA ASN A 329 1.78 24.53 27.52
C ASN A 329 0.42 24.41 26.80
N VAL A 330 -0.19 25.55 26.48
CA VAL A 330 -1.52 25.56 25.83
C VAL A 330 -1.49 24.95 24.43
N ALA A 331 -0.43 25.15 23.64
CA ALA A 331 -0.33 24.60 22.28
C ALA A 331 -0.25 23.06 22.27
N GLN A 332 0.42 22.46 23.25
CA GLN A 332 0.43 21.00 23.44
C GLN A 332 -0.96 20.46 23.81
N LEU A 333 -1.71 21.18 24.65
CA LEU A 333 -3.08 20.80 25.03
C LEU A 333 -4.05 20.94 23.85
N ASP A 334 -3.95 22.03 23.10
CA ASP A 334 -4.73 22.33 21.88
C ASP A 334 -4.50 21.25 20.82
N LYS A 335 -3.23 20.93 20.54
CA LYS A 335 -2.85 19.85 19.62
C LYS A 335 -3.34 18.46 20.07
N ALA A 336 -3.32 18.18 21.38
CA ALA A 336 -3.84 16.91 21.93
C ALA A 336 -5.38 16.83 21.85
N TYR A 337 -6.08 17.95 22.01
CA TYR A 337 -7.52 18.08 21.81
C TYR A 337 -7.87 17.82 20.33
N ASP A 338 -7.18 18.47 19.40
CA ASP A 338 -7.37 18.29 17.96
C ASP A 338 -7.05 16.87 17.48
N ASP A 339 -5.98 16.25 17.99
CA ASP A 339 -5.64 14.85 17.67
C ASP A 339 -6.72 13.88 18.16
N ALA A 340 -7.31 14.12 19.33
CA ALA A 340 -8.40 13.31 19.85
C ALA A 340 -9.67 13.43 18.97
N HIS A 341 -10.02 14.66 18.55
CA HIS A 341 -11.19 14.91 17.70
C HIS A 341 -10.98 14.38 16.27
N SER A 342 -9.78 14.55 15.71
CA SER A 342 -9.40 14.00 14.40
C SER A 342 -9.42 12.46 14.38
N ARG A 343 -9.00 11.82 15.48
CA ARG A 343 -9.12 10.35 15.65
C ARG A 343 -10.59 9.91 15.77
N LEU A 344 -11.46 10.69 16.42
CA LEU A 344 -12.89 10.40 16.47
C LEU A 344 -13.55 10.56 15.10
N ALA A 345 -13.23 11.61 14.34
CA ALA A 345 -13.69 11.77 12.95
C ALA A 345 -13.27 10.57 12.07
N THR A 346 -12.01 10.14 12.20
CA THR A 346 -11.49 8.95 11.50
C THR A 346 -12.23 7.67 11.89
N ALA A 347 -12.56 7.50 13.18
CA ALA A 347 -13.29 6.34 13.70
C ALA A 347 -14.78 6.32 13.30
N LEU A 348 -15.40 7.48 13.07
CA LEU A 348 -16.73 7.59 12.46
C LEU A 348 -16.67 7.21 10.96
N GLY A 349 -15.63 7.62 10.25
CA GLY A 349 -15.48 7.34 8.83
C GLY A 349 -16.50 8.08 7.96
N GLY A 350 -16.87 7.51 6.80
CA GLY A 350 -17.87 8.12 5.90
C GLY A 350 -17.48 9.50 5.33
N GLY A 351 -16.21 9.90 5.41
CA GLY A 351 -15.77 11.25 5.05
C GLY A 351 -15.96 12.30 6.16
N ALA A 352 -16.27 11.89 7.40
CA ALA A 352 -16.18 12.80 8.53
C ALA A 352 -14.75 13.31 8.71
N ALA A 353 -14.65 14.60 9.03
CA ALA A 353 -13.42 15.30 9.37
C ALA A 353 -13.74 16.24 10.54
N TYR A 354 -12.72 16.57 11.33
CA TYR A 354 -12.82 17.60 12.36
C TYR A 354 -12.03 18.84 11.91
N ASP A 355 -12.59 20.02 12.13
CA ASP A 355 -11.96 21.30 11.83
C ASP A 355 -11.60 22.06 13.13
N PRO A 356 -10.30 22.16 13.48
CA PRO A 356 -9.82 22.95 14.61
C PRO A 356 -10.27 24.42 14.58
N ALA A 357 -10.38 25.03 13.39
CA ALA A 357 -10.67 26.46 13.27
C ALA A 357 -12.11 26.82 13.62
N THR A 358 -13.03 25.84 13.59
CA THR A 358 -14.45 26.02 13.94
C THR A 358 -14.92 25.12 15.09
N ASN A 359 -14.05 24.24 15.61
CA ASN A 359 -14.38 23.20 16.60
C ASN A 359 -15.63 22.38 16.21
N ALA A 360 -15.69 22.01 14.93
CA ALA A 360 -16.84 21.37 14.32
C ALA A 360 -16.45 20.09 13.56
N TYR A 361 -17.42 19.19 13.38
CA TYR A 361 -17.27 18.02 12.54
C TYR A 361 -17.99 18.21 11.21
N THR A 362 -17.29 17.97 10.10
CA THR A 362 -17.94 17.59 8.84
C THR A 362 -18.73 16.32 9.10
N VAL A 363 -20.05 16.37 8.89
CA VAL A 363 -20.92 15.21 9.11
C VAL A 363 -20.52 14.06 8.18
N PRO A 364 -20.47 12.80 8.65
CA PRO A 364 -20.17 11.66 7.79
C PRO A 364 -21.28 11.47 6.76
N ASN A 365 -20.97 10.73 5.69
CA ASN A 365 -21.90 10.32 4.66
C ASN A 365 -21.72 8.82 4.36
N TYR A 366 -22.58 7.99 4.93
CA TYR A 366 -22.62 6.56 4.66
C TYR A 366 -23.62 6.29 3.52
N ASN A 367 -23.10 5.98 2.34
CA ASN A 367 -23.91 5.63 1.16
C ASN A 367 -24.30 4.14 1.20
N VAL A 368 -25.40 3.85 1.90
CA VAL A 368 -25.97 2.51 2.15
C VAL A 368 -27.38 2.38 1.56
N THR A 369 -27.87 1.16 1.43
CA THR A 369 -29.26 0.89 1.03
C THR A 369 -30.16 1.00 2.25
N THR A 370 -30.91 2.09 2.38
CA THR A 370 -31.88 2.31 3.48
C THR A 370 -33.27 1.81 3.14
N ASP A 371 -33.68 1.88 1.87
CA ASP A 371 -34.85 1.17 1.35
C ASP A 371 -34.42 0.09 0.33
N PRO A 372 -34.54 -1.21 0.67
CA PRO A 372 -34.24 -2.30 -0.25
C PRO A 372 -35.21 -2.45 -1.43
N ASN A 373 -36.38 -1.80 -1.42
CA ASN A 373 -37.37 -1.93 -2.51
C ASN A 373 -36.98 -1.13 -3.76
N ALA A 374 -36.25 -0.02 -3.60
CA ALA A 374 -35.95 0.93 -4.67
C ALA A 374 -34.76 0.55 -5.60
N GLY A 375 -34.24 -0.67 -5.48
CA GLY A 375 -33.25 -1.26 -6.41
C GLY A 375 -31.89 -0.55 -6.50
N THR A 376 -31.65 0.45 -5.67
CA THR A 376 -30.49 1.36 -5.70
C THR A 376 -30.05 1.70 -4.27
N LYS A 377 -28.86 2.29 -4.11
CA LYS A 377 -28.46 2.84 -2.81
C LYS A 377 -29.24 4.14 -2.55
N THR A 378 -30.14 4.11 -1.57
CA THR A 378 -31.21 5.11 -1.41
C THR A 378 -31.02 6.10 -0.27
N GLY A 379 -30.02 5.93 0.58
CA GLY A 379 -29.81 6.81 1.74
C GLY A 379 -28.34 7.16 1.96
N ASN A 380 -28.00 8.41 1.66
CA ASN A 380 -26.86 9.09 2.30
C ASN A 380 -27.28 9.39 3.75
N VAL A 381 -26.84 8.58 4.71
CA VAL A 381 -27.12 8.79 6.14
C VAL A 381 -25.89 9.31 6.86
N ASN A 382 -26.10 10.12 7.90
CA ASN A 382 -25.07 10.96 8.51
C ASN A 382 -24.70 10.58 9.95
N ASN A 383 -25.04 9.37 10.37
CA ASN A 383 -24.68 8.82 11.68
C ASN A 383 -24.61 7.29 11.62
N VAL A 384 -23.76 6.70 12.47
CA VAL A 384 -23.48 5.25 12.48
C VAL A 384 -24.75 4.43 12.77
N GLY A 385 -25.63 4.91 13.66
CA GLY A 385 -26.89 4.23 13.99
C GLY A 385 -27.76 4.02 12.76
N ALA A 386 -28.07 5.09 12.02
CA ALA A 386 -28.85 5.00 10.78
C ALA A 386 -28.16 4.15 9.70
N ALA A 387 -26.83 4.19 9.61
CA ALA A 387 -26.08 3.36 8.66
C ALA A 387 -26.22 1.86 8.96
N LEU A 388 -26.09 1.48 10.24
CA LEU A 388 -26.27 0.10 10.71
C LEU A 388 -27.73 -0.35 10.59
N SER A 389 -28.71 0.50 10.93
CA SER A 389 -30.14 0.19 10.76
C SER A 389 -30.54 -0.01 9.30
N GLY A 390 -29.98 0.79 8.37
CA GLY A 390 -30.18 0.59 6.93
C GLY A 390 -29.58 -0.73 6.45
N LEU A 391 -28.34 -1.02 6.84
CA LEU A 391 -27.67 -2.29 6.50
C LEU A 391 -28.40 -3.50 7.07
N ASP A 392 -28.84 -3.47 8.33
CA ASP A 392 -29.63 -4.54 8.94
C ASP A 392 -30.95 -4.75 8.20
N THR A 393 -31.67 -3.68 7.88
CA THR A 393 -32.91 -3.72 7.08
C THR A 393 -32.69 -4.35 5.71
N ALA A 394 -31.54 -4.09 5.07
CA ALA A 394 -31.16 -4.67 3.79
C ALA A 394 -30.75 -6.14 3.89
N VAL A 395 -30.00 -6.55 4.93
CA VAL A 395 -29.55 -7.94 5.14
C VAL A 395 -30.69 -8.85 5.64
N ASN A 396 -31.62 -8.31 6.44
CA ASN A 396 -32.81 -9.03 6.89
C ASN A 396 -33.92 -9.13 5.83
N LYS A 397 -33.81 -8.39 4.72
CA LYS A 397 -34.73 -8.50 3.57
C LYS A 397 -34.65 -9.91 2.97
N ALA A 398 -35.81 -10.51 2.68
CA ALA A 398 -35.85 -11.80 2.01
C ALA A 398 -35.56 -11.67 0.51
N ILE A 399 -34.73 -12.56 -0.01
CA ILE A 399 -34.63 -12.87 -1.44
C ILE A 399 -35.91 -13.61 -1.84
N ILE A 400 -36.59 -13.11 -2.86
CA ILE A 400 -37.80 -13.72 -3.40
C ILE A 400 -37.42 -14.60 -4.59
N PHE A 401 -37.81 -15.87 -4.57
CA PHE A 401 -37.76 -16.76 -5.71
C PHE A 401 -39.18 -16.98 -6.24
N ASN A 402 -39.39 -16.78 -7.54
CA ASN A 402 -40.66 -17.02 -8.22
C ASN A 402 -40.51 -18.21 -9.18
N ALA A 403 -41.47 -19.13 -9.14
CA ALA A 403 -41.52 -20.31 -10.01
C ALA A 403 -42.77 -20.28 -10.90
N ASN A 404 -42.93 -21.28 -11.78
CA ASN A 404 -44.15 -21.41 -12.61
C ASN A 404 -45.40 -21.65 -11.74
N ALA A 405 -45.24 -22.18 -10.52
CA ALA A 405 -46.23 -22.15 -9.46
C ALA A 405 -45.56 -21.99 -8.09
N GLY A 406 -46.09 -21.10 -7.25
CA GLY A 406 -45.54 -20.81 -5.92
C GLY A 406 -44.36 -19.83 -5.92
N SER A 407 -43.96 -19.43 -4.71
CA SER A 407 -42.83 -18.53 -4.46
C SER A 407 -42.30 -18.76 -3.04
N SER A 408 -41.01 -18.52 -2.82
CA SER A 408 -40.38 -18.60 -1.50
C SER A 408 -39.58 -17.33 -1.17
N THR A 409 -39.59 -16.98 0.11
CA THR A 409 -38.90 -15.81 0.67
C THR A 409 -37.79 -16.27 1.60
N ASN A 410 -36.55 -16.27 1.11
CA ASN A 410 -35.39 -16.82 1.81
C ASN A 410 -34.48 -15.70 2.34
N LYS A 411 -33.99 -15.80 3.58
CA LYS A 411 -32.98 -14.86 4.10
C LYS A 411 -31.58 -15.22 3.62
N LEU A 412 -30.69 -14.23 3.59
CA LEU A 412 -29.27 -14.45 3.33
C LEU A 412 -28.70 -15.48 4.31
N GLY A 413 -27.95 -16.47 3.80
CA GLY A 413 -27.39 -17.57 4.61
C GLY A 413 -28.35 -18.74 4.90
N SER A 414 -29.61 -18.71 4.47
CA SER A 414 -30.50 -19.88 4.54
C SER A 414 -30.27 -20.86 3.38
N THR A 415 -30.42 -22.17 3.66
CA THR A 415 -30.26 -23.23 2.65
C THR A 415 -31.51 -23.34 1.77
N LEU A 416 -31.34 -23.16 0.45
CA LEU A 416 -32.35 -23.45 -0.55
C LEU A 416 -32.15 -24.90 -1.06
N ASN A 417 -33.15 -25.75 -0.88
CA ASN A 417 -33.11 -27.13 -1.37
C ASN A 417 -33.65 -27.21 -2.79
N ILE A 418 -32.86 -27.75 -3.72
CA ILE A 418 -33.28 -28.05 -5.09
C ILE A 418 -33.30 -29.56 -5.25
N THR A 419 -34.49 -30.14 -5.43
CA THR A 419 -34.70 -31.59 -5.44
C THR A 419 -35.76 -31.96 -6.48
N GLY A 420 -35.44 -32.83 -7.43
CA GLY A 420 -36.41 -33.31 -8.43
C GLY A 420 -37.20 -34.54 -7.95
N GLY A 421 -38.53 -34.42 -7.87
CA GLY A 421 -39.46 -35.47 -7.41
C GLY A 421 -40.09 -36.31 -8.52
N LEU A 422 -39.31 -36.72 -9.52
CA LEU A 422 -39.83 -37.15 -10.82
C LEU A 422 -40.37 -38.61 -10.85
N ALA A 423 -41.70 -38.78 -10.85
CA ALA A 423 -42.39 -40.07 -11.07
C ALA A 423 -43.05 -40.20 -12.47
N GLY A 424 -43.06 -39.10 -13.24
CA GLY A 424 -43.48 -38.95 -14.63
C GLY A 424 -42.63 -37.85 -15.29
N THR A 425 -42.40 -37.89 -16.60
CA THR A 425 -41.15 -37.52 -17.33
C THR A 425 -40.58 -36.06 -17.16
N GLY A 426 -39.32 -35.77 -17.59
CA GLY A 426 -38.57 -34.47 -17.54
C GLY A 426 -38.06 -33.82 -18.89
N SER A 427 -38.48 -32.61 -19.36
CA SER A 427 -37.94 -31.85 -20.57
C SER A 427 -38.51 -30.43 -20.95
N ASN A 428 -37.88 -29.60 -21.79
CA ASN A 428 -38.04 -28.11 -21.71
C ASN A 428 -39.42 -27.41 -21.95
N ALA A 429 -40.19 -27.56 -23.04
CA ALA A 429 -41.45 -26.79 -23.34
C ALA A 429 -42.66 -27.09 -22.42
N ASN A 430 -42.37 -27.93 -21.44
CA ASN A 430 -43.27 -28.56 -20.51
C ASN A 430 -42.57 -28.66 -19.13
N VAL A 431 -41.32 -28.14 -18.98
CA VAL A 431 -40.65 -28.05 -17.67
C VAL A 431 -41.42 -27.09 -16.80
N LYS A 432 -41.80 -27.60 -15.64
CA LYS A 432 -42.49 -26.83 -14.61
C LYS A 432 -41.58 -26.76 -13.39
N THR A 433 -41.29 -25.54 -12.96
CA THR A 433 -40.74 -25.28 -11.63
C THR A 433 -41.89 -25.07 -10.65
N VAL A 434 -41.83 -25.71 -9.50
CA VAL A 434 -42.81 -25.55 -8.42
C VAL A 434 -42.09 -25.28 -7.11
N ILE A 435 -42.56 -24.28 -6.36
CA ILE A 435 -42.05 -23.98 -5.02
C ILE A 435 -43.10 -24.36 -3.97
N THR A 436 -42.70 -25.21 -3.04
CA THR A 436 -43.49 -25.58 -1.85
C THR A 436 -42.59 -25.43 -0.62
N GLY A 437 -42.86 -24.42 0.21
CA GLY A 437 -41.98 -24.04 1.31
C GLY A 437 -40.60 -23.60 0.80
N ASN A 438 -39.53 -24.20 1.34
CA ASN A 438 -38.13 -23.90 0.99
C ASN A 438 -37.53 -24.83 -0.09
N THR A 439 -38.37 -25.59 -0.80
CA THR A 439 -37.93 -26.53 -1.84
C THR A 439 -38.36 -26.08 -3.23
N VAL A 440 -37.43 -26.15 -4.19
CA VAL A 440 -37.69 -26.02 -5.63
C VAL A 440 -37.71 -27.41 -6.26
N ASP A 441 -38.82 -27.78 -6.89
CA ASP A 441 -39.00 -29.03 -7.67
C ASP A 441 -39.10 -28.71 -9.18
N ILE A 442 -38.70 -29.67 -10.03
CA ILE A 442 -38.48 -29.51 -11.47
C ILE A 442 -39.00 -30.76 -12.23
N GLN A 443 -39.97 -30.57 -13.12
CA GLN A 443 -40.88 -31.63 -13.63
C GLN A 443 -41.02 -31.64 -15.18
N ILE A 444 -41.91 -32.48 -15.74
CA ILE A 444 -42.54 -32.29 -17.06
C ILE A 444 -43.96 -32.84 -17.18
N ALA A 445 -44.60 -32.56 -18.33
CA ALA A 445 -45.75 -33.31 -18.84
C ALA A 445 -45.32 -34.60 -19.58
N ASP A 446 -45.90 -35.75 -19.24
CA ASP A 446 -45.41 -37.09 -19.63
C ASP A 446 -45.16 -37.37 -21.13
N ALA A 447 -45.67 -36.53 -22.05
CA ALA A 447 -45.42 -36.58 -23.49
C ALA A 447 -44.69 -35.30 -23.99
N PRO A 448 -43.35 -35.25 -23.96
CA PRO A 448 -42.59 -34.06 -24.39
C PRO A 448 -42.61 -33.88 -25.91
N THR A 449 -42.98 -32.68 -26.37
CA THR A 449 -42.86 -32.29 -27.78
C THR A 449 -41.54 -31.56 -28.05
N PHE A 450 -40.79 -32.01 -29.07
CA PHE A 450 -39.55 -31.36 -29.51
C PHE A 450 -39.74 -30.77 -30.92
N SER A 451 -39.49 -29.47 -31.08
CA SER A 451 -39.68 -28.75 -32.35
C SER A 451 -38.48 -28.82 -33.31
N GLY A 452 -37.65 -29.86 -33.19
CA GLY A 452 -36.39 -30.02 -33.92
C GLY A 452 -35.85 -31.45 -33.85
N THR A 453 -34.76 -31.72 -34.56
CA THR A 453 -34.20 -33.07 -34.73
C THR A 453 -33.77 -33.69 -33.40
N VAL A 454 -34.38 -34.82 -33.03
CA VAL A 454 -34.01 -35.60 -31.84
C VAL A 454 -32.97 -36.66 -32.21
N THR A 455 -31.72 -36.44 -31.81
CA THR A 455 -30.63 -37.42 -31.98
C THR A 455 -30.62 -38.40 -30.81
N ALA A 456 -31.16 -39.59 -31.02
CA ALA A 456 -31.12 -40.71 -30.05
C ALA A 456 -30.35 -41.89 -30.63
N GLY A 457 -29.43 -42.50 -29.85
CA GLY A 457 -28.60 -43.61 -30.33
C GLY A 457 -29.39 -44.87 -30.67
N ASN A 458 -30.30 -45.27 -29.77
CA ASN A 458 -31.29 -46.32 -30.00
C ASN A 458 -32.66 -45.79 -29.57
N LEU A 459 -33.57 -45.56 -30.52
CA LEU A 459 -34.94 -45.15 -30.22
C LEU A 459 -35.90 -46.33 -30.31
N ALA A 460 -36.15 -46.99 -29.17
CA ALA A 460 -37.13 -48.06 -29.07
C ALA A 460 -38.55 -47.47 -28.83
N THR A 461 -39.31 -47.21 -29.90
CA THR A 461 -40.74 -46.90 -29.77
C THR A 461 -41.52 -48.19 -29.50
N GLY A 462 -42.29 -48.23 -28.41
CA GLY A 462 -43.17 -49.37 -28.05
C GLY A 462 -44.41 -49.54 -28.93
N GLY A 463 -44.32 -49.16 -30.21
CA GLY A 463 -45.42 -49.06 -31.16
C GLY A 463 -44.94 -48.56 -32.53
N THR A 464 -45.87 -48.20 -33.40
CA THR A 464 -45.58 -47.79 -34.79
C THR A 464 -44.90 -46.41 -34.88
N LEU A 465 -43.69 -46.38 -35.44
CA LEU A 465 -42.99 -45.15 -35.81
C LEU A 465 -43.56 -44.59 -37.13
N SER A 466 -44.26 -43.46 -37.08
CA SER A 466 -44.75 -42.76 -38.27
C SER A 466 -43.80 -41.62 -38.65
N VAL A 467 -43.20 -41.70 -39.84
CA VAL A 467 -42.29 -40.68 -40.38
C VAL A 467 -42.99 -39.94 -41.52
N THR A 468 -43.48 -38.74 -41.27
CA THR A 468 -44.11 -37.87 -42.28
C THR A 468 -43.05 -37.06 -43.03
N GLY A 469 -42.29 -37.71 -43.91
CA GLY A 469 -41.26 -37.07 -44.74
C GLY A 469 -40.28 -38.06 -45.38
N VAL A 470 -39.25 -37.54 -46.04
CA VAL A 470 -38.15 -38.36 -46.57
C VAL A 470 -37.25 -38.88 -45.44
N SER A 471 -37.31 -40.19 -45.19
CA SER A 471 -36.43 -40.86 -44.22
C SER A 471 -35.12 -41.26 -44.91
N ASN A 472 -34.01 -40.58 -44.58
CA ASN A 472 -32.69 -40.96 -45.10
C ASN A 472 -32.10 -42.13 -44.29
N LEU A 473 -32.36 -43.35 -44.74
CA LEU A 473 -31.85 -44.58 -44.15
C LEU A 473 -30.42 -44.88 -44.65
N ASN A 474 -29.43 -44.18 -44.10
CA ASN A 474 -28.00 -44.42 -44.33
C ASN A 474 -27.61 -45.87 -43.95
N GLY A 475 -27.68 -46.79 -44.92
CA GLY A 475 -27.44 -48.22 -44.74
C GLY A 475 -28.55 -49.15 -45.26
N GLY A 476 -29.70 -48.60 -45.68
CA GLY A 476 -30.84 -49.35 -46.21
C GLY A 476 -31.85 -49.81 -45.15
N ALA A 477 -32.98 -50.36 -45.59
CA ALA A 477 -34.10 -50.74 -44.74
C ALA A 477 -34.20 -52.27 -44.56
N ASN A 478 -33.95 -52.78 -43.35
CA ASN A 478 -34.37 -54.13 -43.00
C ASN A 478 -35.86 -54.13 -42.64
N LEU A 479 -36.71 -54.49 -43.62
CA LEU A 479 -38.17 -54.57 -43.46
C LEU A 479 -38.65 -55.92 -42.89
N ASN A 480 -37.76 -56.75 -42.33
CA ASN A 480 -38.05 -58.03 -41.69
C ASN A 480 -38.99 -58.94 -42.52
N ASN A 481 -38.59 -59.20 -43.77
CA ASN A 481 -39.31 -60.00 -44.77
C ASN A 481 -40.70 -59.48 -45.19
N GLN A 482 -41.09 -58.24 -44.85
CA GLN A 482 -42.38 -57.68 -45.26
C GLN A 482 -42.39 -57.17 -46.70
N LYS A 483 -43.58 -57.24 -47.33
CA LYS A 483 -43.80 -56.88 -48.74
C LYS A 483 -43.85 -55.36 -48.92
N ILE A 484 -42.94 -54.81 -49.74
CA ILE A 484 -43.02 -53.43 -50.21
C ILE A 484 -44.23 -53.30 -51.14
N THR A 485 -45.13 -52.38 -50.84
CA THR A 485 -46.28 -52.02 -51.67
C THR A 485 -46.13 -50.57 -52.16
N ASN A 486 -46.80 -50.22 -53.26
CA ASN A 486 -46.76 -48.89 -53.88
C ASN A 486 -45.37 -48.42 -54.36
N LEU A 487 -44.44 -49.35 -54.63
CA LEU A 487 -43.16 -49.04 -55.28
C LEU A 487 -43.37 -48.68 -56.76
N ALA A 488 -43.09 -47.42 -57.08
CA ALA A 488 -43.10 -46.91 -58.46
C ALA A 488 -42.07 -47.65 -59.35
N ALA A 489 -42.20 -47.53 -60.67
CA ALA A 489 -41.19 -48.07 -61.58
C ALA A 489 -39.92 -47.23 -61.52
N GLY A 490 -38.75 -47.87 -61.35
CA GLY A 490 -37.47 -47.19 -61.40
C GLY A 490 -37.18 -46.60 -62.78
N THR A 491 -36.59 -45.40 -62.82
CA THR A 491 -36.29 -44.63 -64.04
C THR A 491 -34.81 -44.22 -64.15
N ALA A 492 -34.06 -44.29 -63.05
CA ALA A 492 -32.64 -43.95 -63.00
C ALA A 492 -31.77 -45.12 -62.47
N PRO A 493 -30.45 -45.15 -62.78
CA PRO A 493 -29.54 -46.15 -62.22
C PRO A 493 -29.44 -46.02 -60.69
N GLY A 494 -29.91 -47.04 -59.98
CA GLY A 494 -29.97 -47.07 -58.50
C GLY A 494 -31.38 -47.24 -57.94
N ASP A 495 -32.43 -47.01 -58.75
CA ASP A 495 -33.81 -47.22 -58.33
C ASP A 495 -34.13 -48.72 -58.10
N ALA A 496 -34.97 -49.01 -57.11
CA ALA A 496 -35.47 -50.36 -56.86
C ALA A 496 -36.52 -50.74 -57.92
N VAL A 497 -36.25 -51.80 -58.69
CA VAL A 497 -37.18 -52.28 -59.73
C VAL A 497 -38.42 -52.93 -59.14
N ASN A 498 -39.58 -52.66 -59.74
CA ASN A 498 -40.84 -53.30 -59.37
C ASN A 498 -41.18 -54.53 -60.24
N PHE A 499 -42.20 -55.29 -59.84
CA PHE A 499 -42.51 -56.60 -60.45
C PHE A 499 -42.90 -56.52 -61.94
N SER A 500 -43.51 -55.42 -62.38
CA SER A 500 -43.82 -55.20 -63.80
C SER A 500 -42.56 -54.96 -64.64
N GLN A 501 -41.54 -54.27 -64.12
CA GLN A 501 -40.27 -54.10 -64.82
C GLN A 501 -39.54 -55.43 -65.01
N LEU A 502 -39.51 -56.30 -63.99
CA LEU A 502 -38.95 -57.65 -64.09
C LEU A 502 -39.72 -58.52 -65.11
N THR A 503 -41.04 -58.38 -65.18
CA THR A 503 -41.89 -59.10 -66.15
C THR A 503 -41.54 -58.72 -67.59
N THR A 504 -41.36 -57.43 -67.88
CA THR A 504 -40.94 -56.94 -69.21
C THR A 504 -39.58 -57.49 -69.63
N THR A 505 -38.60 -57.52 -68.71
CA THR A 505 -37.26 -58.06 -69.01
C THR A 505 -37.31 -59.54 -69.39
N ASN A 506 -38.08 -60.37 -68.68
CA ASN A 506 -38.17 -61.80 -68.99
C ASN A 506 -38.73 -62.07 -70.40
N ASN A 507 -39.75 -61.32 -70.84
CA ASN A 507 -40.33 -61.47 -72.17
C ASN A 507 -39.32 -61.16 -73.30
N ASN A 508 -38.43 -60.20 -73.08
CA ASN A 508 -37.36 -59.86 -74.03
C ASN A 508 -36.32 -60.99 -74.12
N VAL A 509 -35.97 -61.63 -73.00
CA VAL A 509 -35.03 -62.77 -72.97
C VAL A 509 -35.59 -63.98 -73.74
N THR A 510 -36.87 -64.32 -73.54
CA THR A 510 -37.53 -65.39 -74.32
C THR A 510 -37.52 -65.10 -75.83
N THR A 511 -37.71 -63.84 -76.22
CA THR A 511 -37.67 -63.42 -77.63
C THR A 511 -36.28 -63.59 -78.23
N ALA A 512 -35.23 -63.14 -77.54
CA ALA A 512 -33.85 -63.27 -78.00
C ALA A 512 -33.39 -64.74 -78.15
N GLN A 513 -33.83 -65.62 -77.24
CA GLN A 513 -33.46 -67.04 -77.29
C GLN A 513 -34.01 -67.75 -78.54
N ASN A 514 -35.21 -67.39 -79.00
CA ASN A 514 -35.78 -67.92 -80.23
C ASN A 514 -34.96 -67.50 -81.48
N THR A 515 -34.52 -66.24 -81.54
CA THR A 515 -33.67 -65.74 -82.65
C THR A 515 -32.31 -66.45 -82.71
N ALA A 516 -31.69 -66.73 -81.56
CA ALA A 516 -30.41 -67.43 -81.49
C ALA A 516 -30.48 -68.86 -82.04
N ASN A 517 -31.58 -69.58 -81.76
CA ASN A 517 -31.79 -70.94 -82.26
C ASN A 517 -31.89 -70.98 -83.80
N THR A 518 -32.53 -70.00 -84.44
CA THR A 518 -32.62 -69.91 -85.91
C THR A 518 -31.25 -69.66 -86.57
N ALA A 519 -30.38 -68.86 -85.93
CA ALA A 519 -29.05 -68.59 -86.45
C ALA A 519 -28.17 -69.85 -86.50
N LEU A 520 -28.28 -70.72 -85.48
CA LEU A 520 -27.53 -71.98 -85.39
C LEU A 520 -27.89 -72.96 -86.52
N THR A 521 -29.17 -73.03 -86.92
CA THR A 521 -29.60 -73.86 -88.07
C THR A 521 -28.97 -73.39 -89.38
N ASN A 522 -28.90 -72.08 -89.61
CA ASN A 522 -28.35 -71.52 -90.86
C ASN A 522 -26.83 -71.70 -90.98
N ALA A 523 -26.09 -71.63 -89.87
CA ALA A 523 -24.63 -71.84 -89.87
C ALA A 523 -24.24 -73.26 -90.32
N ASN A 524 -24.96 -74.28 -89.86
CA ASN A 524 -24.69 -75.67 -90.22
C ASN A 524 -24.90 -75.94 -91.73
N ASN A 525 -25.92 -75.35 -92.35
CA ASN A 525 -26.17 -75.48 -93.79
C ASN A 525 -25.05 -74.86 -94.64
N ALA A 526 -24.52 -73.69 -94.23
CA ALA A 526 -23.44 -73.02 -94.95
C ALA A 526 -22.14 -73.85 -94.97
N GLN A 527 -21.84 -74.56 -93.87
CA GLN A 527 -20.65 -75.42 -93.77
C GLN A 527 -20.68 -76.59 -94.76
N THR A 528 -21.87 -77.15 -95.05
CA THR A 528 -22.04 -78.21 -96.07
C THR A 528 -21.78 -77.69 -97.48
N SER A 529 -22.26 -76.49 -97.83
CA SER A 529 -22.06 -75.90 -99.16
C SER A 529 -20.59 -75.51 -99.43
N ALA A 530 -19.86 -75.02 -98.42
CA ALA A 530 -18.45 -74.66 -98.57
C ALA A 530 -17.57 -75.85 -99.01
N ASN A 531 -17.79 -77.03 -98.41
CA ASN A 531 -17.03 -78.24 -98.70
C ASN A 531 -17.27 -78.75 -100.14
N ALA A 532 -18.42 -78.47 -100.75
CA ALA A 532 -18.71 -78.84 -102.13
C ALA A 532 -17.97 -77.92 -103.14
N ALA A 533 -17.99 -76.60 -102.92
CA ALA A 533 -17.38 -75.63 -103.82
C ALA A 533 -15.86 -75.83 -104.00
N GLN A 534 -15.16 -76.24 -102.93
CA GLN A 534 -13.71 -76.49 -102.96
C GLN A 534 -13.33 -77.71 -103.82
N SER A 535 -14.24 -78.67 -104.02
CA SER A 535 -14.02 -79.80 -104.93
C SER A 535 -14.15 -79.38 -106.41
N THR A 536 -15.14 -78.55 -106.74
CA THR A 536 -15.37 -78.07 -108.12
C THR A 536 -14.25 -77.16 -108.61
N ALA A 537 -13.73 -76.26 -107.77
CA ALA A 537 -12.69 -75.31 -108.14
C ALA A 537 -11.39 -75.97 -108.62
N ASN A 538 -10.97 -77.06 -107.97
CA ASN A 538 -9.72 -77.76 -108.30
C ASN A 538 -9.77 -78.46 -109.67
N ASN A 539 -10.94 -78.97 -110.09
CA ASN A 539 -11.09 -79.61 -111.41
C ASN A 539 -11.18 -78.60 -112.56
N ALA A 540 -11.69 -77.39 -112.32
CA ALA A 540 -11.81 -76.36 -113.35
C ALA A 540 -10.44 -75.78 -113.77
N LEU A 541 -9.49 -75.70 -112.83
CA LEU A 541 -8.16 -75.12 -113.07
C LEU A 541 -7.30 -75.94 -114.05
N THR A 542 -7.44 -77.26 -114.05
CA THR A 542 -6.59 -78.17 -114.85
C THR A 542 -6.92 -78.15 -116.35
N GLU A 543 -8.18 -77.91 -116.72
CA GLU A 543 -8.62 -78.07 -118.12
C GLU A 543 -8.56 -76.77 -118.93
N ALA A 544 -8.59 -75.60 -118.27
CA ALA A 544 -8.49 -74.29 -118.91
C ALA A 544 -7.10 -74.00 -119.55
N GLN A 545 -6.07 -74.78 -119.23
CA GLN A 545 -4.66 -74.47 -119.51
C GLN A 545 -4.12 -75.02 -120.86
N LYS A 546 -4.97 -75.43 -121.81
CA LYS A 546 -4.54 -76.25 -122.97
C LYS A 546 -4.32 -75.52 -124.31
N GLY A 547 -5.10 -74.47 -124.62
CA GLY A 547 -4.88 -73.56 -125.78
C GLY A 547 -5.13 -74.12 -127.20
N LEU A 548 -4.94 -73.27 -128.21
CA LEU A 548 -5.05 -73.56 -129.66
C LEU A 548 -3.73 -73.23 -130.39
N ASN A 549 -3.56 -73.64 -131.65
CA ASN A 549 -2.32 -73.43 -132.43
C ASN A 549 -2.59 -72.69 -133.76
N PHE A 550 -1.73 -71.73 -134.13
CA PHE A 550 -1.73 -71.04 -135.43
C PHE A 550 -0.33 -71.00 -136.08
N ARG A 551 -0.26 -70.79 -137.41
CA ARG A 551 1.01 -70.85 -138.16
C ARG A 551 0.90 -70.12 -139.51
N ALA A 552 1.94 -69.41 -139.94
CA ALA A 552 1.99 -68.70 -141.23
C ALA A 552 3.20 -69.13 -142.08
N ASN A 553 2.94 -69.60 -143.31
CA ASN A 553 3.92 -70.27 -144.18
C ASN A 553 4.72 -71.34 -143.42
N ALA A 554 5.99 -71.58 -143.79
CA ALA A 554 6.85 -72.58 -143.15
C ALA A 554 7.47 -72.13 -141.81
N GLY A 555 7.21 -70.90 -141.33
CA GLY A 555 7.68 -70.37 -140.04
C GLY A 555 7.11 -71.15 -138.85
N ALA A 556 7.54 -70.89 -137.61
CA ALA A 556 7.15 -71.69 -136.43
C ALA A 556 5.67 -71.53 -136.01
N THR A 557 5.17 -72.48 -135.19
CA THR A 557 3.80 -72.47 -134.64
C THR A 557 3.68 -71.57 -133.42
N ASP A 558 2.59 -70.81 -133.34
CA ASP A 558 2.21 -69.97 -132.19
C ASP A 558 1.01 -70.57 -131.43
N LYS A 559 0.86 -70.27 -130.14
CA LYS A 559 -0.20 -70.80 -129.26
C LYS A 559 -1.13 -69.71 -128.73
N VAL A 560 -2.33 -69.68 -129.29
CA VAL A 560 -3.36 -68.67 -129.01
C VAL A 560 -4.36 -69.21 -127.99
N SER A 561 -4.77 -68.36 -127.05
CA SER A 561 -5.69 -68.68 -125.95
C SER A 561 -7.14 -68.36 -126.31
N LEU A 562 -8.08 -69.04 -125.63
CA LEU A 562 -9.51 -68.80 -125.84
C LEU A 562 -9.90 -67.39 -125.34
N GLY A 563 -10.21 -66.50 -126.28
CA GLY A 563 -10.59 -65.10 -126.03
C GLY A 563 -9.80 -64.07 -126.85
N GLU A 564 -8.69 -64.47 -127.47
CA GLU A 564 -7.85 -63.56 -128.25
C GLU A 564 -8.37 -63.38 -129.69
N THR A 565 -8.32 -62.14 -130.20
CA THR A 565 -8.78 -61.79 -131.56
C THR A 565 -7.59 -61.45 -132.45
N ILE A 566 -7.37 -62.25 -133.50
CA ILE A 566 -6.35 -61.99 -134.53
C ILE A 566 -6.94 -61.02 -135.56
N THR A 567 -6.36 -59.83 -135.70
CA THR A 567 -6.82 -58.80 -136.64
C THR A 567 -5.75 -58.53 -137.70
N LEU A 568 -6.11 -58.66 -138.97
CA LEU A 568 -5.30 -58.26 -140.13
C LEU A 568 -5.72 -56.85 -140.57
N ALA A 569 -4.79 -56.04 -141.06
CA ALA A 569 -5.04 -54.63 -141.42
C ALA A 569 -4.33 -54.22 -142.73
N ASP A 570 -4.79 -53.11 -143.30
CA ASP A 570 -4.48 -52.65 -144.66
C ASP A 570 -3.08 -52.03 -144.81
N GLY A 571 -2.45 -52.28 -145.95
CA GLY A 571 -1.24 -51.60 -146.42
C GLY A 571 -1.55 -50.35 -147.26
N THR A 572 -0.55 -49.50 -147.48
CA THR A 572 -0.66 -48.13 -148.03
C THR A 572 -1.41 -47.95 -149.36
N ASN A 573 -1.71 -49.02 -150.09
CA ASN A 573 -2.49 -49.01 -151.35
C ASN A 573 -3.44 -50.23 -151.47
N THR A 574 -3.70 -50.98 -150.40
CA THR A 574 -4.23 -52.37 -150.48
C THR A 574 -5.23 -52.68 -149.37
N THR A 575 -6.43 -53.11 -149.74
CA THR A 575 -7.56 -53.40 -148.83
C THR A 575 -7.78 -54.89 -148.57
N ALA A 576 -8.15 -55.24 -147.35
CA ALA A 576 -8.69 -56.53 -146.96
C ALA A 576 -10.07 -56.83 -147.60
N THR A 577 -10.41 -58.10 -147.80
CA THR A 577 -11.81 -58.55 -147.84
C THR A 577 -11.94 -60.03 -147.51
N TYR A 578 -12.88 -60.39 -146.63
CA TYR A 578 -13.31 -61.77 -146.42
C TYR A 578 -14.47 -62.11 -147.37
N ASP A 579 -14.34 -63.20 -148.13
CA ASP A 579 -15.37 -63.71 -149.02
C ASP A 579 -16.08 -64.91 -148.38
N ALA A 580 -17.29 -64.67 -147.88
CA ALA A 580 -18.13 -65.68 -147.23
C ALA A 580 -18.69 -66.75 -148.18
N ALA A 581 -18.62 -66.57 -149.51
CA ALA A 581 -19.08 -67.55 -150.49
C ALA A 581 -17.99 -68.58 -150.86
N THR A 582 -16.72 -68.16 -150.87
CA THR A 582 -15.57 -69.06 -151.10
C THR A 582 -14.85 -69.47 -149.81
N ASN A 583 -15.21 -68.86 -148.67
CA ASN A 583 -14.57 -69.03 -147.36
C ASN A 583 -13.04 -68.76 -147.40
N THR A 584 -12.64 -67.71 -148.12
CA THR A 584 -11.24 -67.27 -148.24
C THR A 584 -11.09 -65.78 -147.92
N TYR A 585 -9.89 -65.41 -147.44
CA TYR A 585 -9.50 -64.01 -147.24
C TYR A 585 -8.66 -63.54 -148.43
N LYS A 586 -9.01 -62.38 -148.99
CA LYS A 586 -8.23 -61.67 -150.01
C LYS A 586 -7.66 -60.37 -149.43
N TYR A 587 -6.57 -59.92 -150.02
CA TYR A 587 -6.10 -58.54 -149.94
C TYR A 587 -5.81 -58.07 -151.37
N ASN A 588 -6.39 -56.94 -151.77
CA ASN A 588 -6.37 -56.44 -153.15
C ASN A 588 -5.95 -54.97 -153.20
N VAL A 589 -5.16 -54.60 -154.21
CA VAL A 589 -5.02 -53.21 -154.69
C VAL A 589 -6.31 -52.86 -155.46
N VAL A 590 -7.06 -51.86 -155.00
CA VAL A 590 -8.27 -51.29 -155.66
C VAL A 590 -8.53 -49.87 -155.13
N ASP A 591 -9.29 -49.03 -155.82
CA ASP A 591 -8.85 -48.54 -157.12
C ASP A 591 -8.03 -47.27 -156.87
N ALA A 592 -6.94 -47.12 -157.62
CA ALA A 592 -6.06 -45.96 -157.53
C ALA A 592 -6.84 -44.64 -157.71
N PRO A 593 -6.43 -43.51 -157.10
CA PRO A 593 -5.01 -43.19 -156.88
C PRO A 593 -4.60 -42.61 -155.51
N THR A 594 -3.37 -42.95 -155.10
CA THR A 594 -2.48 -42.03 -154.39
C THR A 594 -2.21 -40.79 -155.24
N PHE A 595 -2.32 -39.60 -154.64
CA PHE A 595 -1.86 -38.36 -155.25
C PHE A 595 -0.59 -37.84 -154.56
N THR A 596 0.49 -37.71 -155.31
CA THR A 596 1.75 -37.12 -154.85
C THR A 596 1.67 -35.59 -154.91
N GLY A 597 1.04 -34.97 -153.90
CA GLY A 597 0.92 -33.52 -153.80
C GLY A 597 -0.11 -33.06 -152.77
N THR A 598 -0.26 -31.75 -152.63
CA THR A 598 -1.24 -31.13 -151.72
C THR A 598 -2.66 -31.31 -152.25
N VAL A 599 -3.52 -32.03 -151.52
CA VAL A 599 -4.95 -32.15 -151.86
C VAL A 599 -5.77 -31.19 -151.01
N THR A 600 -5.95 -29.96 -151.50
CA THR A 600 -6.79 -28.94 -150.86
C THR A 600 -8.25 -29.08 -151.33
N ALA A 601 -9.09 -29.74 -150.53
CA ALA A 601 -10.54 -29.78 -150.72
C ALA A 601 -11.21 -28.78 -149.77
N GLY A 602 -11.54 -27.58 -150.28
CA GLY A 602 -11.85 -26.40 -149.46
C GLY A 602 -13.18 -26.38 -148.68
N ASN A 603 -13.98 -27.46 -148.73
CA ASN A 603 -15.12 -27.69 -147.83
C ASN A 603 -15.67 -29.11 -148.04
N LEU A 604 -16.08 -29.79 -146.96
CA LEU A 604 -16.96 -30.97 -147.05
C LEU A 604 -18.02 -30.91 -145.94
N ALA A 605 -19.07 -30.14 -146.20
CA ALA A 605 -20.23 -30.07 -145.32
C ALA A 605 -21.06 -31.35 -145.43
N THR A 606 -20.93 -32.25 -144.45
CA THR A 606 -21.89 -33.33 -144.25
C THR A 606 -23.04 -32.80 -143.38
N GLY A 607 -24.25 -32.74 -143.94
CA GLY A 607 -25.45 -32.21 -143.27
C GLY A 607 -26.05 -33.15 -142.22
N GLY A 608 -25.22 -33.83 -141.43
CA GLY A 608 -25.61 -34.89 -140.51
C GLY A 608 -24.43 -35.42 -139.70
N THR A 609 -24.66 -36.48 -138.92
CA THR A 609 -23.66 -37.04 -137.99
C THR A 609 -22.53 -37.77 -138.71
N LEU A 610 -21.30 -37.24 -138.62
CA LEU A 610 -20.07 -37.98 -138.92
C LEU A 610 -19.69 -38.84 -137.71
N SER A 611 -19.89 -40.16 -137.82
CA SER A 611 -19.52 -41.13 -136.78
C SER A 611 -18.13 -41.71 -137.04
N VAL A 612 -17.22 -41.59 -136.07
CA VAL A 612 -15.86 -42.17 -136.15
C VAL A 612 -15.75 -43.30 -135.13
N THR A 613 -16.08 -44.52 -135.55
CA THR A 613 -16.07 -45.73 -134.72
C THR A 613 -14.66 -46.34 -134.61
N GLY A 614 -13.66 -45.51 -134.31
CA GLY A 614 -12.25 -45.88 -134.27
C GLY A 614 -11.39 -44.77 -133.66
N VAL A 615 -10.07 -44.99 -133.57
CA VAL A 615 -9.15 -44.09 -132.84
C VAL A 615 -8.95 -42.78 -133.60
N SER A 616 -9.74 -41.76 -133.26
CA SER A 616 -9.60 -40.41 -133.81
C SER A 616 -8.37 -39.71 -133.25
N ASN A 617 -7.26 -39.70 -134.00
CA ASN A 617 -6.03 -39.03 -133.58
C ASN A 617 -6.12 -37.50 -133.82
N LEU A 618 -6.66 -36.80 -132.82
CA LEU A 618 -6.94 -35.37 -132.83
C LEU A 618 -5.68 -34.53 -132.59
N ASN A 619 -4.75 -34.53 -133.56
CA ASN A 619 -3.47 -33.78 -133.57
C ASN A 619 -3.63 -32.24 -133.69
N GLY A 620 -4.69 -31.69 -133.08
CA GLY A 620 -5.00 -30.27 -132.93
C GLY A 620 -6.02 -29.99 -131.81
N GLY A 621 -6.38 -31.00 -131.01
CA GLY A 621 -7.47 -30.95 -130.05
C GLY A 621 -8.87 -31.09 -130.68
N ALA A 622 -9.90 -31.22 -129.84
CA ALA A 622 -11.30 -31.22 -130.26
C ALA A 622 -12.10 -30.20 -129.46
N ASN A 623 -12.87 -29.37 -130.16
CA ASN A 623 -13.94 -28.59 -129.54
C ASN A 623 -15.19 -29.47 -129.40
N LEU A 624 -15.60 -29.74 -128.16
CA LEU A 624 -16.75 -30.58 -127.82
C LEU A 624 -18.02 -29.78 -127.47
N ASN A 625 -18.07 -28.47 -127.79
CA ASN A 625 -19.21 -27.57 -127.52
C ASN A 625 -19.73 -27.69 -126.07
N ASN A 626 -18.82 -27.57 -125.10
CA ASN A 626 -19.06 -27.64 -123.65
C ASN A 626 -19.65 -28.97 -123.12
N GLN A 627 -19.63 -30.05 -123.90
CA GLN A 627 -20.06 -31.38 -123.45
C GLN A 627 -19.07 -32.01 -122.46
N LYS A 628 -19.58 -32.83 -121.53
CA LYS A 628 -18.80 -33.48 -120.47
C LYS A 628 -18.13 -34.77 -120.97
N ILE A 629 -16.82 -34.90 -120.73
CA ILE A 629 -16.06 -36.13 -120.95
C ILE A 629 -16.19 -37.06 -119.72
N THR A 630 -16.38 -38.36 -119.94
CA THR A 630 -16.46 -39.39 -118.90
C THR A 630 -15.49 -40.54 -119.16
N ASN A 631 -15.14 -41.31 -118.12
CA ASN A 631 -14.24 -42.47 -118.17
C ASN A 631 -12.77 -42.16 -118.54
N VAL A 632 -12.24 -41.02 -118.09
CA VAL A 632 -10.81 -40.70 -118.20
C VAL A 632 -10.02 -41.44 -117.10
N ALA A 633 -9.08 -42.29 -117.52
CA ALA A 633 -8.16 -43.00 -116.63
C ALA A 633 -7.21 -42.03 -115.88
N ALA A 634 -6.44 -42.53 -114.91
CA ALA A 634 -5.46 -41.69 -114.23
C ALA A 634 -4.24 -41.46 -115.13
N GLY A 635 -3.89 -40.20 -115.40
CA GLY A 635 -2.70 -39.84 -116.17
C GLY A 635 -1.41 -40.22 -115.45
N THR A 636 -0.42 -40.72 -116.18
CA THR A 636 0.89 -41.17 -115.67
C THR A 636 2.08 -40.48 -116.35
N ALA A 637 1.87 -39.83 -117.49
CA ALA A 637 2.85 -38.99 -118.19
C ALA A 637 2.49 -37.50 -118.13
N SER A 638 3.47 -36.62 -118.41
CA SER A 638 3.36 -35.17 -118.26
C SER A 638 2.45 -34.45 -119.28
N GLY A 639 1.86 -35.18 -120.23
CA GLY A 639 0.89 -34.68 -121.20
C GLY A 639 -0.54 -35.22 -121.02
N ASP A 640 -0.79 -36.05 -120.01
CA ASP A 640 -2.06 -36.76 -119.85
C ASP A 640 -3.17 -35.88 -119.27
N ALA A 641 -4.42 -36.15 -119.67
CA ALA A 641 -5.59 -35.51 -119.08
C ALA A 641 -5.86 -36.06 -117.66
N VAL A 642 -5.62 -35.24 -116.64
CA VAL A 642 -5.84 -35.62 -115.23
C VAL A 642 -7.33 -35.80 -114.91
N ASN A 643 -7.65 -36.85 -114.13
CA ASN A 643 -9.02 -37.09 -113.67
C ASN A 643 -9.30 -36.50 -112.28
N PHE A 644 -10.58 -36.44 -111.91
CA PHE A 644 -11.04 -35.79 -110.66
C PHE A 644 -10.44 -36.41 -109.38
N GLY A 645 -10.08 -37.70 -109.39
CA GLY A 645 -9.40 -38.34 -108.27
C GLY A 645 -7.99 -37.80 -108.06
N GLN A 646 -7.23 -37.63 -109.16
CA GLN A 646 -5.89 -37.04 -109.12
C GLN A 646 -5.93 -35.58 -108.63
N LEU A 647 -6.92 -34.80 -109.10
CA LEU A 647 -7.14 -33.43 -108.65
C LEU A 647 -7.52 -33.37 -107.15
N THR A 648 -8.30 -34.33 -106.66
CA THR A 648 -8.68 -34.43 -105.23
C THR A 648 -7.45 -34.68 -104.34
N THR A 649 -6.58 -35.61 -104.73
CA THR A 649 -5.31 -35.88 -104.01
C THR A 649 -4.42 -34.63 -103.97
N THR A 650 -4.28 -33.91 -105.08
CA THR A 650 -3.52 -32.65 -105.14
C THR A 650 -4.11 -31.57 -104.23
N ASN A 651 -5.43 -31.38 -104.25
CA ASN A 651 -6.10 -30.40 -103.38
C ASN A 651 -5.95 -30.72 -101.89
N ASN A 652 -5.94 -32.00 -101.50
CA ASN A 652 -5.69 -32.39 -100.11
C ASN A 652 -4.27 -32.04 -99.64
N ASN A 653 -3.27 -32.19 -100.52
CA ASN A 653 -1.88 -31.78 -100.24
C ASN A 653 -1.76 -30.25 -100.12
N VAL A 654 -2.40 -29.49 -101.00
CA VAL A 654 -2.45 -28.01 -100.92
C VAL A 654 -3.16 -27.55 -99.64
N THR A 655 -4.27 -28.18 -99.27
CA THR A 655 -5.01 -27.89 -98.02
C THR A 655 -4.14 -28.16 -96.78
N THR A 656 -3.36 -29.23 -96.80
CA THR A 656 -2.42 -29.58 -95.72
C THR A 656 -1.31 -28.52 -95.57
N ALA A 657 -0.74 -28.06 -96.70
CA ALA A 657 0.26 -26.98 -96.70
C ALA A 657 -0.32 -25.63 -96.23
N GLN A 658 -1.54 -25.28 -96.66
CA GLN A 658 -2.24 -24.05 -96.24
C GLN A 658 -2.49 -24.03 -94.73
N ASN A 659 -2.90 -25.16 -94.15
CA ASN A 659 -3.13 -25.28 -92.71
C ASN A 659 -1.83 -25.16 -91.90
N ALA A 660 -0.72 -25.72 -92.40
CA ALA A 660 0.60 -25.56 -91.77
C ALA A 660 1.08 -24.10 -91.77
N ALA A 661 0.91 -23.37 -92.89
CA ALA A 661 1.25 -21.96 -93.00
C ALA A 661 0.42 -21.08 -92.05
N ASN A 662 -0.90 -21.32 -91.97
CA ASN A 662 -1.80 -20.58 -91.09
C ASN A 662 -1.48 -20.83 -89.60
N ALA A 663 -1.08 -22.06 -89.23
CA ALA A 663 -0.63 -22.39 -87.88
C ALA A 663 0.68 -21.68 -87.49
N ALA A 664 1.63 -21.56 -88.42
CA ALA A 664 2.87 -20.82 -88.20
C ALA A 664 2.60 -19.32 -87.98
N GLN A 665 1.76 -18.69 -88.82
CA GLN A 665 1.38 -17.28 -88.68
C GLN A 665 0.68 -16.99 -87.34
N THR A 666 -0.21 -17.89 -86.92
CA THR A 666 -0.91 -17.80 -85.62
C THR A 666 0.07 -17.90 -84.46
N SER A 667 1.04 -18.81 -84.55
CA SER A 667 2.07 -19.02 -83.51
C SER A 667 3.03 -17.83 -83.39
N ALA A 668 3.44 -17.23 -84.51
CA ALA A 668 4.28 -16.03 -84.52
C ALA A 668 3.57 -14.83 -83.87
N ASN A 669 2.30 -14.60 -84.23
CA ASN A 669 1.50 -13.52 -83.64
C ASN A 669 1.30 -13.75 -82.13
N ALA A 670 1.00 -14.98 -81.69
CA ALA A 670 0.86 -15.32 -80.27
C ALA A 670 2.18 -15.12 -79.49
N ALA A 671 3.32 -15.47 -80.08
CA ALA A 671 4.64 -15.22 -79.49
C ALA A 671 4.92 -13.71 -79.32
N GLN A 672 4.57 -12.89 -80.32
CA GLN A 672 4.75 -11.44 -80.24
C GLN A 672 3.81 -10.77 -79.24
N THR A 673 2.55 -11.21 -79.15
CA THR A 673 1.62 -10.77 -78.09
C THR A 673 2.13 -11.16 -76.70
N THR A 674 2.68 -12.37 -76.54
CA THR A 674 3.26 -12.85 -75.28
C THR A 674 4.49 -12.04 -74.88
N ALA A 675 5.40 -11.77 -75.82
CA ALA A 675 6.59 -10.94 -75.58
C ALA A 675 6.24 -9.49 -75.20
N ASN A 676 5.28 -8.87 -75.91
CA ASN A 676 4.81 -7.52 -75.59
C ASN A 676 4.09 -7.46 -74.23
N SER A 677 3.34 -8.50 -73.86
CA SER A 677 2.70 -8.61 -72.55
C SER A 677 3.74 -8.78 -71.44
N ALA A 678 4.74 -9.64 -71.63
CA ALA A 678 5.83 -9.82 -70.68
C ALA A 678 6.66 -8.54 -70.47
N LEU A 679 6.95 -7.80 -71.55
CA LEU A 679 7.61 -6.49 -71.48
C LEU A 679 6.76 -5.46 -70.71
N THR A 680 5.45 -5.41 -70.98
CA THR A 680 4.51 -4.52 -70.30
C THR A 680 4.38 -4.86 -68.80
N GLU A 681 4.44 -6.14 -68.44
CA GLU A 681 4.38 -6.58 -67.04
C GLU A 681 5.68 -6.26 -66.29
N ALA A 682 6.84 -6.54 -66.90
CA ALA A 682 8.14 -6.22 -66.33
C ALA A 682 8.35 -4.71 -66.07
N GLN A 683 7.70 -3.85 -66.87
CA GLN A 683 7.74 -2.39 -66.73
C GLN A 683 6.84 -1.82 -65.62
N LYS A 684 6.03 -2.64 -64.92
CA LYS A 684 5.14 -2.13 -63.85
C LYS A 684 5.85 -1.82 -62.54
N GLY A 685 7.01 -2.44 -62.29
CA GLY A 685 7.77 -2.32 -61.03
C GLY A 685 7.04 -2.89 -59.81
N LEU A 686 7.60 -2.63 -58.63
CA LEU A 686 7.02 -2.95 -57.32
C LEU A 686 6.59 -1.66 -56.62
N ASN A 687 5.38 -1.67 -56.05
CA ASN A 687 4.86 -0.55 -55.28
C ASN A 687 5.28 -0.70 -53.81
N PHE A 688 6.14 0.19 -53.32
CA PHE A 688 6.54 0.24 -51.90
C PHE A 688 5.86 1.40 -51.20
N ARG A 689 5.43 1.23 -49.94
CA ARG A 689 4.75 2.28 -49.16
C ARG A 689 4.96 2.10 -47.67
N ALA A 690 5.55 3.10 -47.02
CA ALA A 690 5.63 3.13 -45.56
C ALA A 690 4.27 3.54 -44.96
N ASN A 691 3.59 2.58 -44.31
CA ASN A 691 2.30 2.76 -43.64
C ASN A 691 1.24 3.44 -44.54
N ALA A 692 0.90 4.71 -44.26
CA ALA A 692 -0.09 5.51 -44.97
C ALA A 692 0.52 6.67 -45.79
N GLY A 693 1.85 6.68 -46.00
CA GLY A 693 2.53 7.66 -46.84
C GLY A 693 2.25 7.50 -48.34
N ALA A 694 2.93 8.31 -49.16
CA ALA A 694 2.88 8.17 -50.61
C ALA A 694 3.46 6.83 -51.08
N THR A 695 2.88 6.24 -52.13
CA THR A 695 3.40 5.03 -52.76
C THR A 695 4.56 5.38 -53.69
N ASP A 696 5.69 4.74 -53.49
CA ASP A 696 6.85 4.78 -54.36
C ASP A 696 6.84 3.58 -55.34
N LYS A 697 7.47 3.74 -56.50
CA LYS A 697 7.51 2.73 -57.58
C LYS A 697 8.94 2.38 -57.95
N VAL A 698 9.37 1.22 -57.49
CA VAL A 698 10.74 0.71 -57.68
C VAL A 698 10.77 -0.24 -58.87
N SER A 699 11.70 -0.02 -59.80
CA SER A 699 11.86 -0.81 -61.02
C SER A 699 12.51 -2.17 -60.71
N LEU A 700 12.24 -3.17 -61.56
CA LEU A 700 12.88 -4.48 -61.42
C LEU A 700 14.40 -4.36 -61.70
N GLY A 701 15.20 -4.41 -60.64
CA GLY A 701 16.65 -4.24 -60.67
C GLY A 701 17.19 -3.12 -59.77
N GLU A 702 16.31 -2.26 -59.22
CA GLU A 702 16.68 -1.22 -58.25
C GLU A 702 16.71 -1.75 -56.81
N THR A 703 17.59 -1.19 -55.97
CA THR A 703 17.83 -1.65 -54.59
C THR A 703 17.06 -0.79 -53.57
N VAL A 704 16.19 -1.42 -52.77
CA VAL A 704 15.51 -0.76 -51.65
C VAL A 704 16.28 -1.01 -50.35
N THR A 705 16.85 0.04 -49.76
CA THR A 705 17.58 -0.04 -48.49
C THR A 705 16.64 0.12 -47.30
N LEU A 706 16.54 -0.92 -46.47
CA LEU A 706 15.83 -0.90 -45.18
C LEU A 706 16.85 -0.61 -44.08
N ALA A 707 16.74 0.54 -43.41
CA ALA A 707 17.68 0.99 -42.40
C ALA A 707 17.20 0.72 -40.96
N ASP A 708 18.16 0.56 -40.04
CA ASP A 708 17.89 0.45 -38.60
C ASP A 708 17.31 1.76 -38.02
N GLY A 709 16.44 1.62 -37.03
CA GLY A 709 15.90 2.71 -36.22
C GLY A 709 16.31 2.57 -34.76
N THR A 710 16.15 3.63 -33.96
CA THR A 710 16.66 3.73 -32.57
C THR A 710 16.34 2.53 -31.67
N ASN A 711 15.19 1.89 -31.87
CA ASN A 711 14.74 0.73 -31.10
C ASN A 711 14.48 -0.53 -31.96
N THR A 712 14.83 -0.52 -33.24
CA THR A 712 14.50 -1.61 -34.18
C THR A 712 15.61 -1.88 -35.19
N THR A 713 16.08 -3.12 -35.28
CA THR A 713 17.05 -3.57 -36.28
C THR A 713 16.40 -4.37 -37.40
N VAL A 714 16.99 -4.29 -38.59
CA VAL A 714 16.60 -5.08 -39.77
C VAL A 714 17.68 -6.09 -40.09
N THR A 715 17.33 -7.37 -40.16
CA THR A 715 18.27 -8.43 -40.52
C THR A 715 17.69 -9.29 -41.64
N TYR A 716 18.43 -9.43 -42.74
CA TYR A 716 18.10 -10.38 -43.80
C TYR A 716 18.61 -11.77 -43.42
N ASP A 717 17.69 -12.72 -43.24
CA ASP A 717 18.03 -14.13 -43.07
C ASP A 717 18.06 -14.82 -44.43
N ALA A 718 19.27 -15.08 -44.92
CA ALA A 718 19.53 -15.77 -46.18
C ALA A 718 19.13 -17.26 -46.18
N ALA A 719 18.91 -17.88 -45.02
CA ALA A 719 18.49 -19.29 -44.93
C ALA A 719 16.97 -19.46 -45.08
N THR A 720 16.18 -18.48 -44.63
CA THR A 720 14.71 -18.44 -44.84
C THR A 720 14.26 -17.53 -45.98
N ASN A 721 15.17 -16.71 -46.53
CA ASN A 721 14.89 -15.66 -47.50
C ASN A 721 13.86 -14.63 -46.97
N THR A 722 14.06 -14.16 -45.73
CA THR A 722 13.16 -13.20 -45.08
C THR A 722 13.89 -11.98 -44.52
N TYR A 723 13.24 -10.82 -44.53
CA TYR A 723 13.71 -9.60 -43.87
C TYR A 723 13.03 -9.48 -42.51
N LYS A 724 13.77 -9.75 -41.44
CA LYS A 724 13.28 -9.72 -40.07
C LYS A 724 13.49 -8.33 -39.46
N TYR A 725 12.39 -7.60 -39.27
CA TYR A 725 12.36 -6.47 -38.33
C TYR A 725 12.29 -7.01 -36.90
N SER A 726 13.29 -6.66 -36.08
CA SER A 726 13.36 -7.01 -34.66
C SER A 726 13.37 -5.74 -33.81
N VAL A 727 12.80 -5.79 -32.60
CA VAL A 727 13.10 -4.79 -31.57
C VAL A 727 14.48 -5.11 -31.02
N VAL A 728 15.31 -4.10 -30.73
CA VAL A 728 16.62 -4.31 -30.09
C VAL A 728 16.46 -4.86 -28.67
N ASP A 729 17.44 -5.62 -28.16
CA ASP A 729 17.35 -6.29 -26.85
C ASP A 729 17.17 -5.33 -25.65
N ALA A 730 17.51 -4.05 -25.81
CA ALA A 730 17.35 -2.99 -24.81
C ALA A 730 16.79 -1.69 -25.45
N PRO A 731 15.48 -1.62 -25.76
CA PRO A 731 14.90 -0.46 -26.42
C PRO A 731 14.80 0.72 -25.44
N THR A 732 15.28 1.90 -25.87
CA THR A 732 15.32 3.10 -25.06
C THR A 732 14.17 4.04 -25.43
N PHE A 733 13.33 4.40 -24.47
CA PHE A 733 12.21 5.32 -24.66
C PHE A 733 12.44 6.61 -23.88
N THR A 734 12.37 7.75 -24.57
CA THR A 734 12.62 9.10 -24.00
C THR A 734 11.37 9.80 -23.47
N GLY A 735 10.25 9.07 -23.35
CA GLY A 735 8.96 9.58 -22.88
C GLY A 735 8.08 8.46 -22.31
N THR A 736 6.86 8.81 -21.89
CA THR A 736 5.96 7.91 -21.15
C THR A 736 5.53 6.69 -21.96
N VAL A 737 6.05 5.52 -21.61
CA VAL A 737 5.62 4.23 -22.18
C VAL A 737 4.28 3.82 -21.57
N THR A 738 3.23 3.80 -22.39
CA THR A 738 1.91 3.28 -21.99
C THR A 738 1.78 1.82 -22.43
N ALA A 739 1.83 0.89 -21.48
CA ALA A 739 1.67 -0.54 -21.70
C ALA A 739 0.48 -1.06 -20.87
N GLY A 740 -0.41 -1.86 -21.48
CA GLY A 740 -1.58 -2.42 -20.78
C GLY A 740 -1.20 -3.46 -19.72
N ASN A 741 -0.32 -4.39 -20.09
CA ASN A 741 0.33 -5.33 -19.17
C ASN A 741 1.83 -5.33 -19.48
N LEU A 742 2.68 -5.02 -18.50
CA LEU A 742 4.14 -5.11 -18.61
C LEU A 742 4.63 -6.34 -17.83
N ALA A 743 4.89 -7.44 -18.56
CA ALA A 743 5.48 -8.65 -17.98
C ALA A 743 7.01 -8.61 -18.13
N THR A 744 7.73 -8.18 -17.09
CA THR A 744 9.20 -8.28 -17.06
C THR A 744 9.63 -9.70 -16.70
N GLY A 745 10.47 -10.33 -17.52
CA GLY A 745 11.07 -11.65 -17.23
C GLY A 745 12.14 -11.64 -16.12
N GLY A 746 12.09 -10.64 -15.24
CA GLY A 746 13.09 -10.30 -14.23
C GLY A 746 12.67 -9.04 -13.46
N THR A 747 13.57 -8.50 -12.65
CA THR A 747 13.28 -7.41 -11.71
C THR A 747 12.95 -6.09 -12.42
N LEU A 748 11.73 -5.59 -12.25
CA LEU A 748 11.35 -4.23 -12.64
C LEU A 748 11.93 -3.22 -11.64
N SER A 749 12.97 -2.49 -12.05
CA SER A 749 13.56 -1.41 -11.25
C SER A 749 12.93 -0.07 -11.60
N VAL A 750 12.29 0.60 -10.63
CA VAL A 750 11.70 1.94 -10.80
C VAL A 750 12.45 2.94 -9.92
N THR A 751 13.29 3.77 -10.53
CA THR A 751 14.04 4.83 -9.85
C THR A 751 13.19 6.09 -9.72
N GLY A 752 12.29 6.12 -8.74
CA GLY A 752 11.43 7.28 -8.47
C GLY A 752 10.17 6.92 -7.68
N VAL A 753 9.25 7.87 -7.57
CA VAL A 753 7.92 7.63 -6.97
C VAL A 753 7.03 6.91 -7.98
N SER A 754 6.65 5.67 -7.67
CA SER A 754 5.66 4.91 -8.45
C SER A 754 4.27 5.09 -7.85
N ASN A 755 3.35 5.70 -8.60
CA ASN A 755 1.96 5.87 -8.14
C ASN A 755 1.11 4.65 -8.54
N LEU A 756 0.94 3.71 -7.61
CA LEU A 756 0.16 2.48 -7.79
C LEU A 756 -1.33 2.72 -7.48
N ASN A 757 -1.99 3.51 -8.33
CA ASN A 757 -3.44 3.77 -8.27
C ASN A 757 -4.24 2.45 -8.34
N GLY A 758 -4.68 1.93 -7.19
CA GLY A 758 -5.38 0.64 -7.06
C GLY A 758 -4.67 -0.41 -6.20
N GLY A 759 -3.45 -0.14 -5.74
CA GLY A 759 -2.65 -1.07 -4.92
C GLY A 759 -1.84 -2.08 -5.75
N ALA A 760 -1.14 -2.97 -5.05
CA ALA A 760 -0.21 -3.92 -5.65
C ALA A 760 -0.55 -5.38 -5.30
N ASN A 761 -0.88 -6.20 -6.31
CA ASN A 761 -0.81 -7.66 -6.15
C ASN A 761 0.64 -8.12 -6.39
N LEU A 762 1.31 -8.52 -5.32
CA LEU A 762 2.70 -8.98 -5.35
C LEU A 762 2.84 -10.52 -5.38
N ASN A 763 1.77 -11.25 -5.73
CA ASN A 763 1.77 -12.72 -5.84
C ASN A 763 2.39 -13.42 -4.61
N ASN A 764 1.95 -13.01 -3.43
CA ASN A 764 2.38 -13.50 -2.10
C ASN A 764 3.87 -13.29 -1.77
N GLN A 765 4.61 -12.49 -2.55
CA GLN A 765 6.04 -12.22 -2.29
C GLN A 765 6.26 -11.31 -1.08
N LYS A 766 7.40 -11.51 -0.40
CA LYS A 766 7.79 -10.74 0.79
C LYS A 766 8.25 -9.33 0.43
N ILE A 767 7.54 -8.32 0.94
CA ILE A 767 7.98 -6.92 0.87
C ILE A 767 9.11 -6.69 1.89
N THR A 768 10.23 -6.13 1.45
CA THR A 768 11.36 -5.74 2.31
C THR A 768 11.51 -4.21 2.33
N ASN A 769 12.28 -3.70 3.29
CA ASN A 769 12.61 -2.27 3.44
C ASN A 769 11.40 -1.31 3.62
N VAL A 770 10.25 -1.84 4.04
CA VAL A 770 9.10 -1.01 4.47
C VAL A 770 9.47 -0.30 5.78
N ALA A 771 9.62 1.02 5.72
CA ALA A 771 9.83 1.87 6.89
C ALA A 771 8.67 1.73 7.89
N ALA A 772 8.87 2.12 9.15
CA ALA A 772 7.77 2.14 10.10
C ALA A 772 6.79 3.26 9.73
N GLY A 773 5.53 2.91 9.48
CA GLY A 773 4.49 3.89 9.14
C GLY A 773 4.22 4.85 10.30
N THR A 774 4.11 6.14 10.00
CA THR A 774 3.85 7.23 10.95
C THR A 774 2.52 7.93 10.69
N ALA A 775 1.93 7.77 9.51
CA ALA A 775 0.60 8.25 9.14
C ALA A 775 -0.41 7.10 8.98
N SER A 776 -1.70 7.44 9.03
CA SER A 776 -2.82 6.47 8.98
C SER A 776 -3.02 5.76 7.63
N GLY A 777 -2.30 6.18 6.57
CA GLY A 777 -2.26 5.53 5.26
C GLY A 777 -1.02 4.70 4.98
N ASP A 778 -0.05 4.64 5.91
CA ASP A 778 1.22 3.97 5.69
C ASP A 778 1.12 2.44 5.83
N ALA A 779 1.99 1.73 5.10
CA ALA A 779 2.10 0.28 5.22
C ALA A 779 2.77 -0.11 6.56
N VAL A 780 2.02 -0.77 7.44
CA VAL A 780 2.53 -1.29 8.73
C VAL A 780 3.57 -2.37 8.48
N ASN A 781 4.78 -2.20 9.03
CA ASN A 781 5.85 -3.19 8.89
C ASN A 781 5.81 -4.28 9.98
N PHE A 782 6.55 -5.37 9.78
CA PHE A 782 6.54 -6.52 10.70
C PHE A 782 7.04 -6.18 12.11
N GLY A 783 7.90 -5.16 12.26
CA GLY A 783 8.33 -4.67 13.58
C GLY A 783 7.18 -4.03 14.35
N GLN A 784 6.39 -3.17 13.69
CA GLN A 784 5.20 -2.56 14.28
C GLN A 784 4.16 -3.61 14.69
N LEU A 785 3.91 -4.60 13.82
CA LEU A 785 3.03 -5.73 14.12
C LEU A 785 3.55 -6.57 15.32
N THR A 786 4.87 -6.77 15.41
CA THR A 786 5.49 -7.48 16.54
C THR A 786 5.27 -6.72 17.86
N THR A 787 5.45 -5.40 17.87
CA THR A 787 5.16 -4.56 19.05
C THR A 787 3.68 -4.66 19.47
N THR A 788 2.75 -4.60 18.52
CA THR A 788 1.31 -4.77 18.79
C THR A 788 1.01 -6.15 19.39
N ASN A 789 1.55 -7.22 18.81
CA ASN A 789 1.36 -8.58 19.32
C ASN A 789 1.96 -8.79 20.72
N ASN A 790 3.12 -8.18 21.00
CA ASN A 790 3.73 -8.21 22.34
C ASN A 790 2.86 -7.48 23.37
N ASN A 791 2.28 -6.32 23.02
CA ASN A 791 1.36 -5.58 23.89
C ASN A 791 0.09 -6.39 24.19
N VAL A 792 -0.49 -7.04 23.17
CA VAL A 792 -1.66 -7.94 23.33
C VAL A 792 -1.31 -9.14 24.23
N THR A 793 -0.14 -9.77 24.02
CA THR A 793 0.34 -10.90 24.83
C THR A 793 0.56 -10.50 26.29
N THR A 794 1.13 -9.31 26.51
CA THR A 794 1.33 -8.74 27.85
C THR A 794 -0.01 -8.49 28.55
N ALA A 795 -0.96 -7.84 27.87
CA ALA A 795 -2.31 -7.60 28.40
C ALA A 795 -3.04 -8.91 28.75
N GLN A 796 -2.95 -9.93 27.90
CA GLN A 796 -3.52 -11.26 28.17
C GLN A 796 -2.85 -11.93 29.38
N THR A 797 -1.52 -11.80 29.53
CA THR A 797 -0.79 -12.33 30.67
C THR A 797 -1.22 -11.64 31.97
N THR A 798 -1.31 -10.31 31.97
CA THR A 798 -1.79 -9.52 33.13
C THR A 798 -3.23 -9.89 33.50
N ALA A 799 -4.12 -10.03 32.52
CA ALA A 799 -5.51 -10.45 32.77
C ALA A 799 -5.59 -11.87 33.35
N ASN A 800 -4.81 -12.81 32.83
CA ASN A 800 -4.73 -14.18 33.36
C ASN A 800 -4.18 -14.22 34.79
N SER A 801 -3.15 -13.42 35.09
CA SER A 801 -2.61 -13.31 36.46
C SER A 801 -3.60 -12.70 37.43
N ALA A 802 -4.32 -11.64 37.04
CA ALA A 802 -5.36 -11.04 37.88
C ALA A 802 -6.54 -12.01 38.14
N LEU A 803 -6.95 -12.78 37.13
CA LEU A 803 -7.96 -13.84 37.27
C LEU A 803 -7.48 -14.95 38.21
N ALA A 804 -6.25 -15.43 38.04
CA ALA A 804 -5.68 -16.47 38.89
C ALA A 804 -5.51 -16.02 40.36
N GLU A 805 -5.21 -14.74 40.61
CA GLU A 805 -5.16 -14.18 41.96
C GLU A 805 -6.56 -14.06 42.57
N ALA A 806 -7.54 -13.56 41.82
CA ALA A 806 -8.93 -13.46 42.27
C ALA A 806 -9.56 -14.85 42.57
N GLN A 807 -9.15 -15.88 41.83
CA GLN A 807 -9.56 -17.27 42.03
C GLN A 807 -8.97 -17.92 43.30
N LYS A 808 -8.00 -17.30 43.98
CA LYS A 808 -7.47 -17.82 45.26
C LYS A 808 -8.45 -17.66 46.42
N GLY A 809 -9.43 -16.75 46.32
CA GLY A 809 -10.45 -16.54 47.33
C GLY A 809 -9.94 -15.99 48.67
N ILE A 810 -10.75 -16.15 49.72
CA ILE A 810 -10.46 -15.78 51.09
C ILE A 810 -10.44 -17.07 51.92
N ASN A 811 -9.26 -17.42 52.43
CA ASN A 811 -9.10 -18.51 53.40
C ASN A 811 -9.45 -18.00 54.80
N PHE A 812 -10.49 -18.56 55.42
CA PHE A 812 -10.99 -18.17 56.73
C PHE A 812 -11.06 -19.40 57.66
N GLY A 813 -10.55 -19.30 58.89
CA GLY A 813 -10.34 -20.46 59.75
C GLY A 813 -9.74 -20.13 61.12
N ASP A 814 -9.46 -21.18 61.91
CA ASP A 814 -9.02 -21.10 63.32
C ASP A 814 -7.49 -21.19 63.51
N GLY A 815 -6.74 -21.33 62.41
CA GLY A 815 -5.28 -21.52 62.41
C GLY A 815 -4.82 -22.99 62.37
N SER A 816 -5.73 -23.94 62.57
CA SER A 816 -5.50 -25.39 62.36
C SER A 816 -6.31 -25.96 61.19
N THR A 817 -7.49 -25.38 60.95
CA THR A 817 -8.40 -25.68 59.83
C THR A 817 -8.87 -24.37 59.18
N SER A 818 -9.21 -24.41 57.90
CA SER A 818 -9.78 -23.27 57.17
C SER A 818 -10.65 -23.72 56.01
N ASN A 819 -11.58 -22.85 55.63
CA ASN A 819 -12.37 -22.96 54.40
C ASN A 819 -11.98 -21.80 53.46
N ASN A 820 -12.04 -22.04 52.15
CA ASN A 820 -11.80 -21.03 51.14
C ASN A 820 -13.12 -20.58 50.51
N TYR A 821 -13.36 -19.27 50.48
CA TYR A 821 -14.56 -18.63 49.94
C TYR A 821 -14.21 -17.77 48.73
N ALA A 822 -15.05 -17.76 47.69
CA ALA A 822 -14.81 -16.93 46.52
C ALA A 822 -15.00 -15.43 46.84
N LEU A 823 -14.27 -14.56 46.13
CA LEU A 823 -14.39 -13.11 46.31
C LEU A 823 -15.82 -12.65 45.95
N GLY A 824 -16.53 -12.09 46.94
CA GLY A 824 -17.93 -11.67 46.82
C GLY A 824 -18.94 -12.59 47.53
N GLU A 825 -18.52 -13.75 48.03
CA GLU A 825 -19.39 -14.61 48.85
C GLU A 825 -19.60 -14.04 50.28
N THR A 826 -20.75 -14.35 50.88
CA THR A 826 -21.07 -13.92 52.25
C THR A 826 -20.61 -14.96 53.27
N ILE A 827 -19.50 -14.69 53.95
CA ILE A 827 -18.97 -15.54 55.02
C ILE A 827 -19.82 -15.35 56.29
N ASN A 828 -20.61 -16.37 56.64
CA ASN A 828 -21.52 -16.34 57.78
C ASN A 828 -20.82 -16.79 59.07
N VAL A 829 -20.18 -15.86 59.77
CA VAL A 829 -19.61 -16.10 61.11
C VAL A 829 -20.73 -16.19 62.14
N LYS A 830 -21.05 -17.40 62.61
CA LYS A 830 -22.10 -17.64 63.60
C LYS A 830 -21.53 -17.72 65.01
N GLY A 831 -22.32 -17.22 65.97
CA GLY A 831 -22.11 -17.44 67.40
C GLY A 831 -22.81 -18.71 67.90
N ASP A 832 -22.75 -18.93 69.21
CA ASP A 832 -23.44 -19.99 69.94
C ASP A 832 -24.29 -19.40 71.10
N SER A 833 -24.56 -20.16 72.17
CA SER A 833 -25.28 -19.64 73.34
C SER A 833 -24.47 -18.70 74.24
N ASN A 834 -23.14 -18.71 74.12
CA ASN A 834 -22.20 -17.92 74.93
C ASN A 834 -21.55 -16.78 74.14
N ILE A 835 -21.43 -16.92 72.82
CA ILE A 835 -20.85 -15.93 71.90
C ILE A 835 -21.93 -15.35 71.00
N ASN A 836 -22.20 -14.05 71.12
CA ASN A 836 -23.00 -13.28 70.18
C ASN A 836 -22.13 -12.79 69.01
N SER A 837 -22.63 -12.99 67.78
CA SER A 837 -22.02 -12.51 66.53
C SER A 837 -22.93 -11.48 65.86
N VAL A 838 -22.40 -10.30 65.57
CA VAL A 838 -23.16 -9.17 64.99
C VAL A 838 -22.37 -8.51 63.86
N THR A 839 -23.02 -8.32 62.70
CA THR A 839 -22.43 -7.57 61.58
C THR A 839 -22.45 -6.07 61.87
N THR A 840 -21.29 -5.43 61.75
CA THR A 840 -21.09 -3.99 61.93
C THR A 840 -20.47 -3.37 60.67
N ALA A 841 -20.35 -2.03 60.62
CA ALA A 841 -19.67 -1.33 59.52
C ALA A 841 -18.18 -1.69 59.38
N GLY A 842 -17.55 -2.25 60.41
CA GLY A 842 -16.16 -2.72 60.38
C GLY A 842 -15.98 -4.21 60.09
N GLY A 843 -17.06 -4.93 59.75
CA GLY A 843 -17.10 -6.39 59.67
C GLY A 843 -17.84 -7.02 60.84
N VAL A 844 -17.61 -8.31 61.12
CA VAL A 844 -18.27 -9.01 62.23
C VAL A 844 -17.61 -8.67 63.57
N GLN A 845 -18.43 -8.24 64.53
CA GLN A 845 -18.04 -8.14 65.93
C GLN A 845 -18.53 -9.37 66.69
N LEU A 846 -17.62 -10.00 67.44
CA LEU A 846 -17.93 -11.05 68.41
C LEU A 846 -17.97 -10.45 69.82
N SER A 847 -18.88 -10.94 70.65
CA SER A 847 -19.08 -10.50 72.03
C SER A 847 -19.59 -11.68 72.88
N LEU A 848 -19.40 -11.63 74.19
CA LEU A 848 -20.02 -12.60 75.10
C LEU A 848 -21.51 -12.28 75.27
N ALA A 849 -22.32 -13.31 75.51
CA ALA A 849 -23.66 -13.17 76.04
C ALA A 849 -23.62 -12.57 77.46
N SER A 850 -24.69 -11.87 77.86
CA SER A 850 -24.77 -11.24 79.19
C SER A 850 -24.82 -12.26 80.32
N ASP A 851 -25.47 -13.40 80.06
CA ASP A 851 -25.40 -14.61 80.87
C ASP A 851 -24.62 -15.66 80.06
N ILE A 852 -23.64 -16.33 80.68
CA ILE A 852 -22.87 -17.41 80.05
C ILE A 852 -23.08 -18.74 80.78
N SER A 853 -23.31 -19.80 80.03
CA SER A 853 -23.48 -21.17 80.51
C SER A 853 -22.22 -21.98 80.19
N VAL A 854 -21.42 -22.26 81.21
CA VAL A 854 -20.15 -23.00 81.10
C VAL A 854 -20.04 -24.06 82.19
N ASP A 855 -19.54 -25.25 81.85
CA ASP A 855 -19.44 -26.38 82.79
C ASP A 855 -18.48 -26.11 83.97
N SER A 856 -17.50 -25.22 83.77
CA SER A 856 -16.71 -24.65 84.86
C SER A 856 -16.00 -23.35 84.47
N VAL A 857 -15.70 -22.52 85.47
CA VAL A 857 -14.78 -21.38 85.37
C VAL A 857 -13.56 -21.66 86.24
N THR A 858 -12.35 -21.56 85.66
CA THR A 858 -11.08 -21.71 86.41
C THR A 858 -10.32 -20.39 86.40
N THR A 859 -9.98 -19.88 87.58
CA THR A 859 -9.27 -18.61 87.80
C THR A 859 -8.14 -18.82 88.82
N GLY A 860 -6.94 -19.10 88.31
CA GLY A 860 -5.81 -19.50 89.16
C GLY A 860 -6.10 -20.79 89.91
N ASN A 861 -5.91 -20.79 91.23
CA ASN A 861 -6.19 -21.95 92.09
C ASN A 861 -7.69 -22.22 92.30
N SER A 862 -8.57 -21.28 91.91
CA SER A 862 -10.02 -21.34 92.13
C SER A 862 -10.73 -21.95 90.92
N LYS A 863 -11.58 -22.95 91.16
CA LYS A 863 -12.51 -23.51 90.17
C LYS A 863 -13.94 -23.41 90.68
N LEU A 864 -14.83 -22.84 89.88
CA LEU A 864 -16.27 -22.88 90.08
C LEU A 864 -16.86 -23.89 89.10
N ASP A 865 -17.50 -24.95 89.60
CA ASP A 865 -18.23 -25.94 88.80
C ASP A 865 -19.46 -26.46 89.57
N ASN A 866 -20.13 -27.51 89.07
CA ASN A 866 -21.32 -28.11 89.69
C ASN A 866 -21.10 -28.62 91.14
N SER A 867 -19.85 -28.71 91.61
CA SER A 867 -19.45 -29.04 92.99
C SER A 867 -19.42 -27.82 93.92
N GLY A 868 -19.52 -26.60 93.38
CA GLY A 868 -19.36 -25.33 94.08
C GLY A 868 -18.02 -24.64 93.74
N LEU A 869 -17.58 -23.73 94.62
CA LEU A 869 -16.30 -23.02 94.50
C LEU A 869 -15.20 -23.78 95.26
N VAL A 870 -14.32 -24.43 94.52
CA VAL A 870 -13.14 -25.14 95.04
C VAL A 870 -11.91 -24.25 94.91
N ILE A 871 -11.19 -24.01 96.01
CA ILE A 871 -9.90 -23.29 96.00
C ILE A 871 -8.79 -24.26 96.35
N THR A 872 -7.91 -24.55 95.39
CA THR A 872 -6.82 -25.51 95.55
C THR A 872 -5.79 -24.97 96.56
N GLY A 873 -5.70 -25.64 97.71
CA GLY A 873 -4.87 -25.21 98.84
C GLY A 873 -5.52 -24.12 99.73
N GLY A 874 -6.81 -23.84 99.56
CA GLY A 874 -7.55 -22.83 100.32
C GLY A 874 -8.95 -23.28 100.78
N PRO A 875 -9.68 -22.43 101.52
CA PRO A 875 -11.07 -22.71 101.90
C PRO A 875 -11.97 -22.79 100.67
N SER A 876 -12.89 -23.76 100.65
CA SER A 876 -13.77 -24.06 99.52
C SER A 876 -15.24 -24.05 99.96
N ILE A 877 -16.13 -23.50 99.12
CA ILE A 877 -17.58 -23.48 99.34
C ILE A 877 -18.20 -24.54 98.42
N THR A 878 -18.26 -25.77 98.91
CA THR A 878 -18.72 -26.93 98.13
C THR A 878 -20.11 -27.40 98.55
N THR A 879 -20.83 -28.00 97.61
CA THR A 879 -22.19 -28.56 97.81
C THR A 879 -22.26 -29.65 98.87
N ALA A 880 -21.12 -30.21 99.29
CA ALA A 880 -21.01 -31.26 100.32
C ALA A 880 -20.45 -30.76 101.68
N GLY A 881 -19.78 -29.60 101.74
CA GLY A 881 -18.97 -29.21 102.92
C GLY A 881 -19.35 -27.89 103.59
N SER A 882 -19.80 -26.88 102.83
CA SER A 882 -20.20 -25.58 103.38
C SER A 882 -21.15 -24.88 102.43
N LYS A 883 -22.37 -24.59 102.92
CA LYS A 883 -23.47 -24.02 102.13
C LYS A 883 -23.69 -22.57 102.53
N LEU A 884 -23.64 -21.67 101.55
CA LEU A 884 -24.05 -20.28 101.71
C LEU A 884 -25.40 -20.07 101.00
N ASP A 885 -26.45 -19.73 101.74
CA ASP A 885 -27.76 -19.40 101.19
C ASP A 885 -28.44 -18.24 101.96
N ASN A 886 -29.72 -17.98 101.68
CA ASN A 886 -30.45 -16.87 102.30
C ASN A 886 -30.73 -17.05 103.81
N SER A 887 -30.46 -18.23 104.38
CA SER A 887 -30.48 -18.48 105.82
C SER A 887 -29.14 -18.22 106.51
N GLY A 888 -28.03 -18.14 105.75
CA GLY A 888 -26.69 -17.81 106.22
C GLY A 888 -25.58 -18.73 105.65
N LEU A 889 -24.42 -18.73 106.32
CA LEU A 889 -23.31 -19.65 106.06
C LEU A 889 -23.41 -20.85 107.02
N VAL A 890 -23.78 -22.01 106.48
CA VAL A 890 -23.84 -23.28 107.20
C VAL A 890 -22.56 -24.08 106.92
N ILE A 891 -21.79 -24.36 107.97
CA ILE A 891 -20.56 -25.16 107.93
C ILE A 891 -20.90 -26.55 108.49
N THR A 892 -20.81 -27.60 107.66
CA THR A 892 -21.19 -28.95 108.08
C THR A 892 -20.24 -29.48 109.15
N GLY A 893 -20.71 -29.54 110.40
CA GLY A 893 -19.90 -29.97 111.54
C GLY A 893 -19.05 -28.86 112.18
N GLY A 894 -19.38 -27.58 111.94
CA GLY A 894 -18.71 -26.44 112.58
C GLY A 894 -19.65 -25.24 112.81
N PRO A 895 -19.15 -24.20 113.49
CA PRO A 895 -19.94 -23.02 113.84
C PRO A 895 -20.50 -22.33 112.60
N SER A 896 -21.83 -22.24 112.53
CA SER A 896 -22.58 -21.74 111.38
C SER A 896 -23.16 -20.35 111.66
N ILE A 897 -23.01 -19.43 110.73
CA ILE A 897 -23.49 -18.04 110.87
C ILE A 897 -24.84 -17.92 110.16
N THR A 898 -25.92 -17.96 110.94
CA THR A 898 -27.30 -17.91 110.45
C THR A 898 -27.91 -16.52 110.60
N THR A 899 -29.03 -16.27 109.90
CA THR A 899 -29.82 -15.03 110.02
C THR A 899 -30.40 -14.77 111.41
N THR A 900 -30.45 -15.78 112.30
CA THR A 900 -30.82 -15.64 113.71
C THR A 900 -29.61 -15.54 114.67
N GLY A 901 -28.38 -15.63 114.15
CA GLY A 901 -27.13 -15.54 114.92
C GLY A 901 -26.13 -16.65 114.62
N ILE A 902 -25.03 -16.68 115.37
CA ILE A 902 -24.04 -17.76 115.28
C ILE A 902 -24.58 -18.98 116.03
N ASN A 903 -24.83 -20.07 115.31
CA ASN A 903 -25.11 -21.40 115.84
C ASN A 903 -23.77 -22.14 115.93
N ALA A 904 -23.13 -22.07 117.10
CA ALA A 904 -21.72 -22.39 117.32
C ALA A 904 -21.45 -23.89 117.53
#